data_AF-A0A1J1HJY1-F1
#
_entry.id   AF-A0A1J1HJY1-F1
#
_cell.length_a   1.000
_cell.length_b   1.000
_cell.length_c   1.000
_cell.angle_alpha   90.00
_cell.angle_beta   90.00
_cell.angle_gamma   90.00
#
_symmetry.space_group_name_H-M   'P 1'
#
loop_
_entity.id
_entity.type
_entity.pdbx_description
1 polymer ?
#
loop_
_entity_poly.entity_id
_entity_poly.type
_entity_poly.pdbx_seq_one_letter_code
_entity_poly.pdbx_strand_id
1 'polypeptide(L)'
;MKKRKTKKNKQRGNNKIVDEPIELKNAPHTFVIHRGLSCPFMLTLSRDFRKMMEPFTATHLQERKSNKIKDFVSLCGIFHVSHMCLFTRSEKSISMKVSRLPQGPTLSFKVHSFILAKDVLSSLKKQYVEEGLFKQAPLVILNSFSGEGNHMKLMANTFQNMFPPLNLTTLKLGNIRRCVLFSFNPATNLIDMRHYAITLVPVGVNKGIKKIVQRKIPDMSKMEDISDLVMKSQALSDSEFDDEETHVEVSQALKRGNVEAGQSAIRLHELGPRITFELRKIETDLLNGEVLYHKDVVKSVDEILKTKKKRADKRVQKEHRKKIQEDNKAKKNVAKEEHKLKTSGNKQFLMTENDKKLIKDAEDAIDDTPEDDAEYYKDEIGADPEQELFENAVKSTRKRPHIPGFSSKKFNAKKPRLDQHKDKKHDGRKGGQSEVAPNYKQYKQSEMGNRDDEYDYLFKVVLIGDSGVGKSNLLSRFTRNEFNLESKSTIGVEFATRSIVVDNKTIKAQIWDTAGQERYRAITSAYYRGAVGALLVYDIAKHLTYENVERWLRELRDHADQNIVIMLVGNKSDLRHLRAVPTDEAKSFAERNGLSFIETSALDSTNVETAFQNILTEIYRIVSQKQIRDPPEGDVIRPSNVEPIDVKPTVTSEVRKQCCQ
;
A
#
# COMPACT_ATOMS: atom_id res chain seq x y z
N MET A 1 -36.56 34.90 3.68
CA MET A 1 -35.10 34.61 3.62
C MET A 1 -34.85 33.23 3.01
N LYS A 2 -33.89 33.07 2.08
CA LYS A 2 -33.53 31.76 1.50
C LYS A 2 -32.43 31.06 2.33
N LYS A 3 -32.75 30.00 3.08
CA LYS A 3 -31.75 29.20 3.83
C LYS A 3 -30.90 28.35 2.87
N ARG A 4 -29.57 28.48 2.92
CA ARG A 4 -28.63 27.57 2.21
C ARG A 4 -28.69 26.18 2.86
N LYS A 5 -28.93 25.12 2.08
CA LYS A 5 -28.84 23.72 2.56
C LYS A 5 -27.36 23.31 2.67
N THR A 6 -26.87 23.04 3.88
CA THR A 6 -25.58 22.40 4.10
C THR A 6 -25.69 20.88 3.84
N LYS A 7 -24.80 20.33 3.01
CA LYS A 7 -24.70 18.87 2.83
C LYS A 7 -24.07 18.26 4.09
N LYS A 8 -24.81 17.44 4.85
CA LYS A 8 -24.21 16.57 5.86
C LYS A 8 -23.31 15.54 5.17
N ASN A 9 -22.04 15.48 5.54
CA ASN A 9 -21.17 14.36 5.14
C ASN A 9 -21.66 13.09 5.84
N LYS A 10 -22.07 12.09 5.06
CA LYS A 10 -22.42 10.76 5.58
C LYS A 10 -21.11 10.02 5.84
N GLN A 11 -20.75 9.86 7.11
CA GLN A 11 -19.61 9.00 7.49
C GLN A 11 -19.82 7.61 6.89
N ARG A 12 -18.79 7.09 6.21
CA ARG A 12 -18.75 5.68 5.81
C ARG A 12 -18.30 4.88 7.02
N GLY A 13 -18.99 3.77 7.31
CA GLY A 13 -18.62 2.90 8.41
C GLY A 13 -17.25 2.26 8.17
N ASN A 14 -16.54 1.97 9.26
CA ASN A 14 -15.31 1.20 9.21
C ASN A 14 -15.63 -0.25 8.82
N ASN A 15 -15.40 -0.60 7.55
CA ASN A 15 -15.25 -2.00 7.19
C ASN A 15 -14.05 -2.54 7.97
N LYS A 16 -14.23 -3.63 8.72
CA LYS A 16 -13.10 -4.37 9.28
C LYS A 16 -12.19 -4.78 8.13
N ILE A 17 -10.89 -4.50 8.23
CA ILE A 17 -9.89 -5.11 7.36
C ILE A 17 -9.84 -6.58 7.79
N VAL A 18 -10.47 -7.44 6.98
CA VAL A 18 -10.31 -8.89 7.12
C VAL A 18 -8.90 -9.22 6.68
N ASP A 19 -8.15 -9.92 7.51
CA ASP A 19 -6.75 -10.15 7.21
C ASP A 19 -6.61 -11.11 6.02
N GLU A 20 -5.98 -10.65 4.93
CA GLU A 20 -5.99 -11.38 3.67
C GLU A 20 -5.12 -12.65 3.75
N PRO A 21 -5.53 -13.76 3.07
CA PRO A 21 -4.76 -15.00 3.05
C PRO A 21 -3.31 -14.78 2.62
N ILE A 22 -2.39 -15.52 3.23
CA ILE A 22 -0.94 -15.41 2.99
C ILE A 22 -0.62 -15.67 1.51
N GLU A 23 -1.35 -16.59 0.86
CA GLU A 23 -1.24 -16.85 -0.59
C GLU A 23 -1.59 -15.63 -1.46
N LEU A 24 -2.53 -14.76 -1.04
CA LEU A 24 -2.78 -13.50 -1.74
C LEU A 24 -1.65 -12.51 -1.47
N LYS A 25 -1.28 -12.29 -0.20
CA LYS A 25 -0.23 -11.32 0.18
C LYS A 25 1.11 -11.56 -0.52
N ASN A 26 1.47 -12.84 -0.74
CA ASN A 26 2.71 -13.24 -1.41
C ASN A 26 2.62 -13.22 -2.95
N ALA A 27 1.44 -13.09 -3.54
CA ALA A 27 1.28 -13.03 -4.99
C ALA A 27 1.68 -11.66 -5.56
N PRO A 28 2.20 -11.60 -6.80
CA PRO A 28 2.66 -10.36 -7.40
C PRO A 28 1.48 -9.46 -7.84
N HIS A 29 0.98 -8.65 -6.90
CA HIS A 29 -0.04 -7.65 -7.20
C HIS A 29 0.49 -6.58 -8.17
N THR A 30 -0.41 -6.10 -9.06
CA THR A 30 -0.11 -5.10 -10.09
C THR A 30 -1.04 -3.88 -9.99
N PHE A 31 -0.48 -2.67 -10.04
CA PHE A 31 -1.25 -1.45 -10.32
C PHE A 31 -1.29 -1.19 -11.84
N VAL A 32 -2.47 -0.90 -12.38
CA VAL A 32 -2.67 -0.55 -13.80
C VAL A 32 -3.29 0.85 -13.90
N ILE A 33 -2.51 1.81 -14.37
CA ILE A 33 -2.85 3.24 -14.39
C ILE A 33 -2.65 3.86 -15.79
N HIS A 34 -3.28 5.02 -16.02
CA HIS A 34 -3.20 5.77 -17.27
C HIS A 34 -2.89 7.28 -17.05
N ARG A 35 -2.13 7.89 -17.95
CA ARG A 35 -1.73 9.31 -17.90
C ARG A 35 -1.62 9.94 -19.29
N GLY A 36 -1.41 11.25 -19.32
CA GLY A 36 -1.28 12.05 -20.54
C GLY A 36 -2.61 12.62 -21.01
N LEU A 37 -2.72 12.88 -22.32
CA LEU A 37 -3.90 13.51 -22.91
C LEU A 37 -5.13 12.60 -22.78
N SER A 38 -6.18 13.07 -22.11
CA SER A 38 -7.39 12.25 -21.85
C SER A 38 -8.03 11.73 -23.14
N CYS A 39 -8.30 10.43 -23.19
CA CYS A 39 -8.88 9.73 -24.32
C CYS A 39 -9.90 8.70 -23.79
N PRO A 40 -11.13 8.63 -24.33
CA PRO A 40 -12.11 7.64 -23.89
C PRO A 40 -11.60 6.20 -24.00
N PHE A 41 -10.90 5.87 -25.10
CA PHE A 41 -10.40 4.52 -25.37
C PHE A 41 -9.30 4.09 -24.39
N MET A 42 -8.44 5.02 -23.92
CA MET A 42 -7.40 4.73 -22.92
C MET A 42 -7.98 4.33 -21.56
N LEU A 43 -9.13 4.91 -21.18
CA LEU A 43 -9.83 4.54 -19.95
C LEU A 43 -10.40 3.12 -20.04
N THR A 44 -10.93 2.74 -21.21
CA THR A 44 -11.42 1.38 -21.47
C THR A 44 -10.27 0.38 -21.54
N LEU A 45 -9.19 0.68 -22.27
CA LEU A 45 -8.01 -0.18 -22.38
C LEU A 45 -7.38 -0.47 -21.00
N SER A 46 -7.28 0.54 -20.14
CA SER A 46 -6.81 0.38 -18.76
C SER A 46 -7.72 -0.56 -17.94
N ARG A 47 -9.05 -0.46 -18.10
CA ARG A 47 -10.02 -1.38 -17.44
C ARG A 47 -9.94 -2.80 -17.98
N ASP A 48 -9.82 -2.96 -19.29
CA ASP A 48 -9.72 -4.27 -19.95
C ASP A 48 -8.41 -4.96 -19.54
N PHE A 49 -7.31 -4.21 -19.45
CA PHE A 49 -6.03 -4.72 -18.93
C PHE A 49 -6.11 -5.07 -17.43
N ARG A 50 -6.86 -4.33 -16.60
CA ARG A 50 -7.10 -4.73 -15.20
C ARG A 50 -7.83 -6.05 -15.10
N LYS A 51 -8.92 -6.25 -15.87
CA LYS A 51 -9.67 -7.51 -15.89
C LYS A 51 -8.77 -8.69 -16.23
N MET A 52 -7.89 -8.53 -17.23
CA MET A 52 -6.90 -9.55 -17.57
C MET A 52 -6.01 -9.93 -16.37
N MET A 53 -5.58 -8.95 -15.56
CA MET A 53 -4.75 -9.15 -14.35
C MET A 53 -5.52 -9.53 -13.07
N GLU A 54 -6.85 -9.74 -13.12
CA GLU A 54 -7.60 -10.23 -11.95
C GLU A 54 -7.17 -11.67 -11.58
N PRO A 55 -7.20 -12.07 -10.29
CA PRO A 55 -7.66 -11.29 -9.13
C PRO A 55 -6.62 -10.30 -8.56
N PHE A 56 -5.35 -10.41 -8.93
CA PHE A 56 -4.23 -9.67 -8.29
C PHE A 56 -4.08 -8.21 -8.75
N THR A 57 -5.20 -7.54 -9.03
CA THR A 57 -5.25 -6.16 -9.52
C THR A 57 -6.59 -5.50 -9.13
N ALA A 58 -6.53 -4.27 -8.62
CA ALA A 58 -7.72 -3.53 -8.19
C ALA A 58 -8.56 -3.00 -9.37
N THR A 59 -9.53 -3.78 -9.85
CA THR A 59 -10.44 -3.45 -10.97
C THR A 59 -10.99 -2.01 -10.89
N HIS A 60 -11.50 -1.63 -9.72
CA HIS A 60 -12.17 -0.36 -9.48
C HIS A 60 -11.24 0.79 -9.04
N LEU A 61 -9.92 0.69 -9.26
CA LEU A 61 -8.97 1.77 -8.96
C LEU A 61 -9.36 3.09 -9.65
N GLN A 62 -9.69 4.12 -8.86
CA GLN A 62 -10.10 5.44 -9.34
C GLN A 62 -8.92 6.43 -9.32
N GLU A 63 -8.26 6.58 -10.46
CA GLU A 63 -7.22 7.59 -10.64
C GLU A 63 -7.82 8.99 -10.78
N ARG A 64 -7.28 9.96 -10.04
CA ARG A 64 -7.55 11.38 -10.27
C ARG A 64 -6.36 12.01 -11.00
N LYS A 65 -6.62 12.96 -11.90
CA LYS A 65 -5.57 13.73 -12.61
C LYS A 65 -4.57 14.42 -11.67
N SER A 66 -4.99 14.71 -10.44
CA SER A 66 -4.18 15.30 -9.36
C SER A 66 -3.09 14.38 -8.80
N ASN A 67 -3.28 13.05 -8.85
CA ASN A 67 -2.39 12.12 -8.16
C ASN A 67 -1.03 12.06 -8.85
N LYS A 68 0.06 12.14 -8.10
CA LYS A 68 1.43 12.01 -8.60
C LYS A 68 1.87 10.55 -8.51
N ILE A 69 2.91 10.16 -9.26
CA ILE A 69 3.40 8.76 -9.25
C ILE A 69 3.92 8.37 -7.86
N LYS A 70 4.53 9.33 -7.13
CA LYS A 70 4.99 9.16 -5.74
C LYS A 70 3.88 8.64 -4.82
N ASP A 71 2.65 9.10 -5.01
CA ASP A 71 1.48 8.71 -4.23
C ASP A 71 1.23 7.19 -4.41
N PHE A 72 1.22 6.71 -5.66
CA PHE A 72 1.11 5.28 -5.96
C PHE A 72 2.27 4.48 -5.35
N VAL A 73 3.53 4.95 -5.47
CA VAL A 73 4.70 4.31 -4.85
C VAL A 73 4.54 4.17 -3.34
N SER A 74 4.06 5.21 -2.65
CA SER A 74 3.82 5.14 -1.20
C SER A 74 2.71 4.16 -0.79
N LEU A 75 1.76 3.87 -1.69
CA LEU A 75 0.72 2.87 -1.46
C LEU A 75 1.19 1.43 -1.74
N CYS A 76 2.32 1.23 -2.44
CA CYS A 76 2.76 -0.11 -2.85
C CYS A 76 3.10 -1.02 -1.66
N GLY A 77 3.68 -0.47 -0.59
CA GLY A 77 3.98 -1.22 0.63
C GLY A 77 2.73 -1.62 1.43
N ILE A 78 1.62 -0.89 1.29
CA ILE A 78 0.36 -1.16 2.00
C ILE A 78 -0.47 -2.22 1.26
N PHE A 79 -0.46 -2.21 -0.08
CA PHE A 79 -1.22 -3.13 -0.94
C PHE A 79 -0.35 -4.27 -1.52
N HIS A 80 0.85 -4.50 -0.97
CA HIS A 80 1.82 -5.49 -1.44
C HIS A 80 2.06 -5.48 -2.98
N VAL A 81 2.06 -4.29 -3.59
CA VAL A 81 2.14 -4.14 -5.06
C VAL A 81 3.57 -4.21 -5.57
N SER A 82 3.82 -5.27 -6.34
CA SER A 82 5.11 -5.61 -6.95
C SER A 82 5.39 -4.87 -8.27
N HIS A 83 4.34 -4.62 -9.07
CA HIS A 83 4.48 -4.10 -10.44
C HIS A 83 3.49 -2.95 -10.72
N MET A 84 3.91 -2.00 -11.56
CA MET A 84 3.08 -0.90 -12.05
C MET A 84 3.13 -0.84 -13.57
N CYS A 85 1.99 -1.10 -14.21
CA CYS A 85 1.73 -0.81 -15.61
C CYS A 85 1.15 0.62 -15.75
N LEU A 86 1.79 1.45 -16.57
CA LEU A 86 1.43 2.84 -16.82
C LEU A 86 1.25 3.10 -18.32
N PHE A 87 0.00 3.25 -18.76
CA PHE A 87 -0.36 3.65 -20.12
C PHE A 87 -0.30 5.18 -20.26
N THR A 88 0.65 5.72 -21.03
CA THR A 88 0.81 7.17 -21.24
C THR A 88 0.52 7.54 -22.69
N ARG A 89 -0.47 8.42 -22.93
CA ARG A 89 -0.72 9.02 -24.25
C ARG A 89 -0.04 10.38 -24.38
N SER A 90 0.96 10.45 -25.25
CA SER A 90 1.49 11.69 -25.83
C SER A 90 0.71 12.04 -27.10
N GLU A 91 0.94 13.21 -27.67
CA GLU A 91 0.30 13.67 -28.91
C GLU A 91 0.52 12.70 -30.09
N LYS A 92 1.78 12.28 -30.30
CA LYS A 92 2.21 11.49 -31.45
C LYS A 92 2.23 9.98 -31.24
N SER A 93 2.02 9.48 -30.01
CA SER A 93 2.04 8.03 -29.72
C SER A 93 1.45 7.67 -28.35
N ILE A 94 1.00 6.42 -28.23
CA ILE A 94 0.68 5.76 -26.96
C ILE A 94 1.89 4.92 -26.54
N SER A 95 2.21 4.96 -25.25
CA SER A 95 3.26 4.15 -24.64
C SER A 95 2.72 3.37 -23.45
N MET A 96 3.26 2.18 -23.22
CA MET A 96 3.00 1.36 -22.04
C MET A 96 4.32 1.23 -21.28
N LYS A 97 4.33 1.52 -19.98
CA LYS A 97 5.52 1.34 -19.14
C LYS A 97 5.24 0.31 -18.06
N VAL A 98 6.06 -0.74 -18.00
CA VAL A 98 6.01 -1.75 -16.94
C VAL A 98 7.17 -1.48 -15.99
N SER A 99 6.88 -1.29 -14.71
CA SER A 99 7.85 -0.88 -13.70
C SER A 99 7.79 -1.83 -12.51
N ARG A 100 8.92 -2.40 -12.09
CA ARG A 100 9.01 -3.10 -10.81
C ARG A 100 9.11 -2.08 -9.69
N LEU A 101 8.35 -2.30 -8.62
CA LEU A 101 8.26 -1.40 -7.46
C LEU A 101 9.08 -1.95 -6.28
N PRO A 102 9.58 -1.09 -5.37
CA PRO A 102 9.43 0.37 -5.38
C PRO A 102 10.50 1.12 -6.21
N GLN A 103 11.63 0.50 -6.58
CA GLN A 103 12.80 1.22 -7.09
C GLN A 103 12.98 1.23 -8.63
N GLY A 104 12.45 0.24 -9.37
CA GLY A 104 12.82 -0.09 -10.75
C GLY A 104 13.24 -1.57 -10.88
N PRO A 105 13.54 -2.08 -12.08
CA PRO A 105 13.64 -1.39 -13.37
C PRO A 105 12.30 -1.01 -14.02
N THR A 106 12.40 -0.20 -15.08
CA THR A 106 11.27 0.26 -15.90
C THR A 106 11.48 -0.08 -17.37
N LEU A 107 10.64 -0.93 -17.93
CA LEU A 107 10.58 -1.21 -19.36
C LEU A 107 9.54 -0.28 -20.01
N SER A 108 9.93 0.43 -21.07
CA SER A 108 9.04 1.34 -21.82
C SER A 108 8.81 0.81 -23.24
N PHE A 109 7.55 0.49 -23.51
CA PHE A 109 7.06 0.01 -24.79
C PHE A 109 6.33 1.12 -25.55
N LYS A 110 6.45 1.14 -26.88
CA LYS A 110 5.60 1.93 -27.78
C LYS A 110 4.47 1.03 -28.28
N VAL A 111 3.23 1.46 -28.08
CA VAL A 111 2.05 0.73 -28.58
C VAL A 111 1.84 1.14 -30.04
N HIS A 112 1.85 0.16 -30.94
CA HIS A 112 1.57 0.39 -32.37
C HIS A 112 0.08 0.29 -32.65
N SER A 113 -0.58 -0.75 -32.14
CA SER A 113 -2.03 -0.95 -32.27
C SER A 113 -2.62 -1.57 -31.01
N PHE A 114 -3.92 -1.34 -30.79
CA PHE A 114 -4.70 -2.01 -29.74
C PHE A 114 -6.16 -2.14 -30.18
N ILE A 115 -6.83 -3.20 -29.70
CA ILE A 115 -8.27 -3.43 -29.90
C ILE A 115 -8.87 -3.74 -28.53
N LEU A 116 -9.92 -3.00 -28.17
CA LEU A 116 -10.59 -3.11 -26.86
C LEU A 116 -11.34 -4.45 -26.76
N ALA A 117 -11.51 -4.97 -25.54
CA ALA A 117 -12.15 -6.27 -25.34
C ALA A 117 -13.59 -6.30 -25.90
N LYS A 118 -14.32 -5.17 -25.79
CA LYS A 118 -15.66 -5.02 -26.38
C LYS A 118 -15.71 -5.24 -27.90
N ASP A 119 -14.64 -4.87 -28.61
CA ASP A 119 -14.58 -4.89 -30.09
C ASP A 119 -14.04 -6.23 -30.61
N VAL A 120 -13.22 -6.92 -29.79
CA VAL A 120 -12.90 -8.34 -30.00
C VAL A 120 -14.16 -9.19 -29.82
N LEU A 121 -14.90 -9.00 -28.72
CA LEU A 121 -16.09 -9.79 -28.40
C LEU A 121 -17.28 -9.55 -29.34
N SER A 122 -17.40 -8.39 -29.99
CA SER A 122 -18.41 -8.15 -31.04
C SER A 122 -18.03 -8.77 -32.40
N SER A 123 -16.72 -8.97 -32.66
CA SER A 123 -16.23 -9.64 -33.87
C SER A 123 -16.39 -11.17 -33.84
N LEU A 124 -16.71 -11.77 -32.68
CA LEU A 124 -16.87 -13.22 -32.53
C LEU A 124 -18.32 -13.65 -32.77
N LYS A 125 -18.52 -14.65 -33.64
CA LYS A 125 -19.84 -15.23 -33.96
C LYS A 125 -20.60 -15.79 -32.74
N LYS A 126 -19.89 -16.13 -31.65
CA LYS A 126 -20.43 -16.60 -30.37
C LYS A 126 -19.56 -16.05 -29.24
N GLN A 127 -20.17 -15.41 -28.24
CA GLN A 127 -19.45 -14.87 -27.08
C GLN A 127 -19.31 -15.95 -25.99
N TYR A 128 -18.11 -16.12 -25.43
CA TYR A 128 -17.89 -16.99 -24.28
C TYR A 128 -18.07 -16.20 -22.99
N VAL A 129 -19.05 -16.57 -22.17
CA VAL A 129 -19.37 -15.90 -20.90
C VAL A 129 -19.40 -16.94 -19.78
N GLU A 130 -18.49 -16.81 -18.81
CA GLU A 130 -18.47 -17.63 -17.60
C GLU A 130 -18.06 -16.75 -16.40
N GLU A 131 -19.00 -16.51 -15.47
CA GLU A 131 -18.82 -15.54 -14.39
C GLU A 131 -17.71 -15.89 -13.38
N GLY A 132 -17.29 -17.15 -13.34
CA GLY A 132 -16.19 -17.62 -12.49
C GLY A 132 -14.79 -17.37 -13.06
N LEU A 133 -14.66 -16.97 -14.33
CA LEU A 133 -13.41 -17.03 -15.10
C LEU A 133 -12.28 -16.13 -14.55
N PHE A 134 -12.65 -14.98 -13.97
CA PHE A 134 -11.71 -13.95 -13.50
C PHE A 134 -11.27 -14.13 -12.03
N LYS A 135 -11.90 -15.06 -11.29
CA LYS A 135 -11.55 -15.37 -9.89
C LYS A 135 -10.20 -16.08 -9.74
N GLN A 136 -9.64 -16.57 -10.86
CA GLN A 136 -8.39 -17.31 -10.93
C GLN A 136 -7.45 -16.60 -11.90
N ALA A 137 -6.16 -16.53 -11.57
CA ALA A 137 -5.15 -15.86 -12.41
C ALA A 137 -4.96 -16.59 -13.75
N PRO A 138 -4.55 -15.87 -14.81
CA PRO A 138 -4.23 -16.50 -16.10
C PRO A 138 -2.82 -17.13 -16.09
N LEU A 139 -2.67 -18.19 -16.86
CA LEU A 139 -1.39 -18.77 -17.26
C LEU A 139 -0.65 -17.80 -18.22
N VAL A 140 0.63 -17.54 -18.00
CA VAL A 140 1.47 -16.78 -18.95
C VAL A 140 2.10 -17.74 -19.96
N ILE A 141 1.99 -17.40 -21.25
CA ILE A 141 2.68 -18.11 -22.33
C ILE A 141 3.59 -17.10 -23.04
N LEU A 142 4.89 -17.40 -23.12
CA LEU A 142 5.90 -16.57 -23.80
C LEU A 142 6.41 -17.30 -25.05
N ASN A 143 5.89 -16.94 -26.22
CA ASN A 143 6.33 -17.51 -27.50
C ASN A 143 7.47 -16.69 -28.13
N SER A 144 8.54 -17.36 -28.58
CA SER A 144 9.73 -16.79 -29.22
C SER A 144 10.53 -15.76 -28.41
N PHE A 145 10.48 -15.79 -27.08
CA PHE A 145 11.26 -14.89 -26.20
C PHE A 145 12.74 -15.29 -25.99
N SER A 146 13.22 -16.30 -26.71
CA SER A 146 14.57 -16.87 -26.61
C SER A 146 15.71 -16.05 -27.24
N GLY A 147 15.43 -14.81 -27.68
CA GLY A 147 16.38 -13.97 -28.41
C GLY A 147 17.65 -13.60 -27.64
N GLU A 148 18.76 -13.46 -28.37
CA GLU A 148 20.08 -13.13 -27.82
C GLU A 148 20.13 -11.68 -27.30
N GLY A 149 19.99 -11.52 -25.98
CA GLY A 149 20.24 -10.26 -25.33
C GLY A 149 19.76 -10.20 -23.89
N ASN A 150 20.53 -9.52 -23.03
CA ASN A 150 20.14 -9.28 -21.64
C ASN A 150 18.81 -8.49 -21.54
N HIS A 151 18.49 -7.68 -22.55
CA HIS A 151 17.22 -6.98 -22.65
C HIS A 151 16.01 -7.93 -22.89
N MET A 152 16.17 -8.96 -23.73
CA MET A 152 15.15 -10.00 -23.94
C MET A 152 14.94 -10.85 -22.69
N LYS A 153 16.03 -11.31 -22.06
CA LYS A 153 15.98 -12.09 -20.80
C LYS A 153 15.31 -11.29 -19.67
N LEU A 154 15.66 -10.02 -19.49
CA LEU A 154 15.04 -9.13 -18.51
C LEU A 154 13.55 -8.88 -18.79
N MET A 155 13.17 -8.77 -20.08
CA MET A 155 11.78 -8.61 -20.49
C MET A 155 10.93 -9.86 -20.23
N ALA A 156 11.43 -11.05 -20.61
CA ALA A 156 10.76 -12.32 -20.32
C ALA A 156 10.57 -12.52 -18.80
N ASN A 157 11.63 -12.29 -18.02
CA ASN A 157 11.60 -12.35 -16.56
C ASN A 157 10.61 -11.31 -15.96
N THR A 158 10.49 -10.12 -16.55
CA THR A 158 9.50 -9.12 -16.12
C THR A 158 8.07 -9.60 -16.39
N PHE A 159 7.78 -10.14 -17.58
CA PHE A 159 6.44 -10.65 -17.89
C PHE A 159 6.07 -11.91 -17.10
N GLN A 160 7.04 -12.76 -16.73
CA GLN A 160 6.82 -13.88 -15.81
C GLN A 160 6.46 -13.37 -14.40
N ASN A 161 7.27 -12.50 -13.80
CA ASN A 161 7.05 -12.00 -12.44
C ASN A 161 5.81 -11.09 -12.27
N MET A 162 5.18 -10.64 -13.37
CA MET A 162 3.89 -9.91 -13.30
C MET A 162 2.71 -10.81 -12.89
N PHE A 163 2.88 -12.13 -12.91
CA PHE A 163 1.84 -13.12 -12.59
C PHE A 163 2.40 -14.15 -11.58
N PRO A 164 1.53 -14.86 -10.83
CA PRO A 164 2.01 -15.82 -9.83
C PRO A 164 2.89 -16.93 -10.42
N PRO A 165 3.94 -17.38 -9.72
CA PRO A 165 4.76 -18.51 -10.16
C PRO A 165 3.94 -19.81 -10.18
N LEU A 166 4.29 -20.71 -11.11
CA LEU A 166 3.51 -21.91 -11.42
C LEU A 166 4.29 -23.17 -11.03
N ASN A 167 3.99 -23.69 -9.84
CA ASN A 167 4.57 -24.93 -9.32
C ASN A 167 3.74 -26.13 -9.82
N LEU A 168 4.26 -26.87 -10.80
CA LEU A 168 3.56 -27.99 -11.45
C LEU A 168 3.02 -29.03 -10.43
N THR A 169 3.83 -29.37 -9.42
CA THR A 169 3.50 -30.37 -8.39
C THR A 169 2.28 -30.03 -7.52
N THR A 170 2.01 -28.74 -7.31
CA THR A 170 0.89 -28.27 -6.46
C THR A 170 -0.31 -27.78 -7.27
N LEU A 171 -0.24 -27.85 -8.60
CA LEU A 171 -1.22 -27.21 -9.47
C LEU A 171 -2.44 -28.11 -9.71
N LYS A 172 -3.63 -27.56 -9.42
CA LYS A 172 -4.92 -28.18 -9.73
C LYS A 172 -5.39 -27.70 -11.11
N LEU A 173 -5.41 -28.59 -12.10
CA LEU A 173 -5.68 -28.23 -13.50
C LEU A 173 -7.05 -27.54 -13.68
N GLY A 174 -8.05 -27.91 -12.86
CA GLY A 174 -9.37 -27.26 -12.84
C GLY A 174 -9.40 -25.79 -12.41
N ASN A 175 -8.25 -25.23 -11.98
CA ASN A 175 -8.07 -23.82 -11.69
C ASN A 175 -7.42 -23.02 -12.84
N ILE A 176 -6.88 -23.69 -13.87
CA ILE A 176 -6.43 -23.01 -15.10
C ILE A 176 -7.66 -22.79 -15.99
N ARG A 177 -8.05 -21.53 -16.16
CA ARG A 177 -9.21 -21.11 -16.96
C ARG A 177 -8.91 -20.07 -18.03
N ARG A 178 -7.75 -19.43 -17.94
CA ARG A 178 -7.33 -18.33 -18.83
C ARG A 178 -5.85 -18.44 -19.12
N CYS A 179 -5.44 -17.96 -20.28
CA CYS A 179 -4.04 -17.67 -20.56
C CYS A 179 -3.87 -16.28 -21.21
N VAL A 180 -2.73 -15.66 -20.92
CA VAL A 180 -2.22 -14.49 -21.65
C VAL A 180 -1.03 -14.96 -22.47
N LEU A 181 -1.18 -14.91 -23.79
CA LEU A 181 -0.12 -15.18 -24.74
C LEU A 181 0.58 -13.85 -25.05
N PHE A 182 1.89 -13.81 -24.82
CA PHE A 182 2.79 -12.87 -25.46
C PHE A 182 3.55 -13.63 -26.56
N SER A 183 3.50 -13.15 -27.79
CA SER A 183 4.27 -13.70 -28.91
C SER A 183 5.21 -12.64 -29.46
N PHE A 184 6.51 -12.87 -29.36
CA PHE A 184 7.51 -12.02 -29.99
C PHE A 184 7.70 -12.42 -31.46
N ASN A 185 7.82 -11.45 -32.35
CA ASN A 185 8.20 -11.66 -33.75
C ASN A 185 9.61 -11.08 -33.98
N PRO A 186 10.65 -11.90 -34.14
CA PRO A 186 12.03 -11.44 -34.33
C PRO A 186 12.21 -10.55 -35.57
N ALA A 187 11.48 -10.81 -36.66
CA ALA A 187 11.62 -10.05 -37.91
C ALA A 187 11.09 -8.61 -37.80
N THR A 188 10.04 -8.38 -37.01
CA THR A 188 9.42 -7.06 -36.86
C THR A 188 9.77 -6.37 -35.53
N ASN A 189 10.37 -7.10 -34.58
CA ASN A 189 10.61 -6.67 -33.20
C ASN A 189 9.33 -6.19 -32.48
N LEU A 190 8.20 -6.82 -32.81
CA LEU A 190 6.89 -6.60 -32.21
C LEU A 190 6.54 -7.71 -31.23
N ILE A 191 5.78 -7.36 -30.19
CA ILE A 191 5.18 -8.27 -29.23
C ILE A 191 3.67 -8.16 -29.39
N ASP A 192 3.04 -9.27 -29.80
CA ASP A 192 1.59 -9.43 -29.84
C ASP A 192 1.13 -10.01 -28.49
N MET A 193 0.28 -9.27 -27.79
CA MET A 193 -0.38 -9.72 -26.56
C MET A 193 -1.85 -10.06 -26.83
N ARG A 194 -2.25 -11.27 -26.46
CA ARG A 194 -3.63 -11.81 -26.61
C ARG A 194 -4.05 -12.56 -25.36
N HIS A 195 -5.35 -12.58 -25.09
CA HIS A 195 -5.92 -13.13 -23.85
C HIS A 195 -7.10 -14.05 -24.18
N TYR A 196 -7.01 -15.30 -23.72
CA TYR A 196 -7.93 -16.39 -24.06
C TYR A 196 -8.48 -17.06 -22.80
N ALA A 197 -9.73 -17.51 -22.86
CA ALA A 197 -10.28 -18.53 -21.98
C ALA A 197 -9.87 -19.92 -22.51
N ILE A 198 -9.52 -20.83 -21.60
CA ILE A 198 -9.20 -22.22 -21.89
C ILE A 198 -10.43 -23.07 -21.57
N THR A 199 -10.83 -23.93 -22.51
CA THR A 199 -11.86 -24.95 -22.30
C THR A 199 -11.36 -26.30 -22.78
N LEU A 200 -11.68 -27.35 -22.04
CA LEU A 200 -11.39 -28.74 -22.40
C LEU A 200 -12.68 -29.42 -22.88
N VAL A 201 -12.55 -30.23 -23.93
CA VAL A 201 -13.64 -31.02 -24.52
C VAL A 201 -13.16 -32.47 -24.64
N PRO A 202 -13.93 -33.47 -24.16
CA PRO A 202 -13.49 -34.86 -24.21
C PRO A 202 -13.50 -35.38 -25.64
N VAL A 203 -12.46 -36.13 -26.01
CA VAL A 203 -12.34 -36.84 -27.29
C VAL A 203 -13.04 -38.21 -27.18
N GLY A 204 -13.42 -38.83 -28.32
CA GLY A 204 -14.09 -40.14 -28.34
C GLY A 204 -15.57 -40.16 -27.92
N VAL A 205 -16.14 -39.02 -27.51
CA VAL A 205 -17.54 -38.91 -27.06
C VAL A 205 -18.48 -38.58 -28.22
N ASN A 206 -19.52 -39.40 -28.43
CA ASN A 206 -20.54 -39.25 -29.48
C ASN A 206 -21.13 -37.82 -29.55
N LYS A 207 -21.38 -37.29 -30.76
CA LYS A 207 -21.80 -35.89 -31.04
C LYS A 207 -22.99 -35.44 -30.18
N GLY A 208 -23.97 -36.32 -29.91
CA GLY A 208 -25.12 -36.05 -29.02
C GLY A 208 -24.71 -35.89 -27.55
N ILE A 209 -23.92 -36.82 -27.03
CA ILE A 209 -23.39 -36.76 -25.66
C ILE A 209 -22.47 -35.53 -25.49
N LYS A 210 -21.63 -35.22 -26.49
CA LYS A 210 -20.77 -34.02 -26.55
C LYS A 210 -21.59 -32.73 -26.40
N LYS A 211 -22.83 -32.68 -26.91
CA LYS A 211 -23.77 -31.55 -26.70
C LYS A 211 -24.39 -31.52 -25.30
N ILE A 212 -24.86 -32.67 -24.80
CA ILE A 212 -25.43 -32.79 -23.43
C ILE A 212 -24.41 -32.37 -22.38
N VAL A 213 -23.17 -32.87 -22.48
CA VAL A 213 -22.04 -32.54 -21.59
C VAL A 213 -21.65 -31.06 -21.67
N GLN A 214 -21.77 -30.44 -22.84
CA GLN A 214 -21.61 -28.98 -23.02
C GLN A 214 -22.84 -28.15 -22.60
N ARG A 215 -23.89 -28.77 -22.03
CA ARG A 215 -25.18 -28.14 -21.66
C ARG A 215 -25.92 -27.48 -22.83
N LYS A 216 -25.63 -27.89 -24.06
CA LYS A 216 -26.29 -27.45 -25.29
C LYS A 216 -27.41 -28.43 -25.64
N ILE A 217 -28.45 -28.48 -24.80
CA ILE A 217 -29.64 -29.29 -25.06
C ILE A 217 -30.29 -28.76 -26.35
N PRO A 218 -30.49 -29.57 -27.39
CA PRO A 218 -31.19 -29.14 -28.60
C PRO A 218 -32.68 -28.91 -28.35
N ASP A 219 -33.40 -28.40 -29.35
CA ASP A 219 -34.85 -28.34 -29.32
C ASP A 219 -35.44 -29.75 -29.27
N MET A 220 -36.04 -30.11 -28.12
CA MET A 220 -36.58 -31.44 -27.86
C MET A 220 -37.94 -31.68 -28.53
N SER A 221 -38.57 -30.66 -29.13
CA SER A 221 -39.89 -30.73 -29.78
C SER A 221 -39.96 -31.65 -31.02
N LYS A 222 -38.84 -32.29 -31.39
CA LYS A 222 -38.70 -33.15 -32.58
C LYS A 222 -38.06 -34.52 -32.30
N MET A 223 -38.00 -34.93 -31.03
CA MET A 223 -37.41 -36.20 -30.61
C MET A 223 -38.37 -36.92 -29.65
N GLU A 224 -38.63 -38.19 -29.92
CA GLU A 224 -39.62 -39.00 -29.15
C GLU A 224 -39.01 -39.57 -27.87
N ASP A 225 -37.69 -39.78 -27.83
CA ASP A 225 -36.96 -40.27 -26.65
C ASP A 225 -35.54 -39.65 -26.53
N ILE A 226 -34.97 -39.72 -25.34
CA ILE A 226 -33.59 -39.32 -25.01
C ILE A 226 -32.56 -40.18 -25.76
N SER A 227 -32.85 -41.45 -26.07
CA SER A 227 -31.97 -42.30 -26.89
C SER A 227 -31.81 -41.74 -28.30
N ASP A 228 -32.86 -41.13 -28.85
CA ASP A 228 -32.88 -40.54 -30.19
C ASP A 228 -31.93 -39.33 -30.28
N LEU A 229 -31.86 -38.51 -29.20
CA LEU A 229 -30.87 -37.42 -29.06
C LEU A 229 -29.41 -37.91 -29.07
N VAL A 230 -29.16 -39.13 -28.60
CA VAL A 230 -27.81 -39.74 -28.63
C VAL A 230 -27.52 -40.32 -30.02
N MET A 231 -28.42 -41.14 -30.57
CA MET A 231 -28.16 -41.93 -31.78
C MET A 231 -28.28 -41.12 -33.07
N LYS A 232 -29.35 -40.30 -33.21
CA LYS A 232 -29.64 -39.50 -34.41
C LYS A 232 -28.64 -38.35 -34.64
N SER A 233 -27.71 -38.14 -33.69
CA SER A 233 -26.76 -37.03 -33.66
C SER A 233 -25.59 -37.13 -34.65
N GLN A 234 -25.37 -38.29 -35.28
CA GLN A 234 -24.36 -38.47 -36.32
C GLN A 234 -24.64 -37.63 -37.59
N ALA A 235 -25.92 -37.42 -37.93
CA ALA A 235 -26.38 -36.83 -39.20
C ALA A 235 -26.27 -35.29 -39.30
N LEU A 236 -25.45 -34.64 -38.46
CA LEU A 236 -25.30 -33.18 -38.45
C LEU A 236 -23.95 -32.76 -39.05
N SER A 237 -24.06 -31.93 -40.10
CA SER A 237 -22.96 -31.48 -40.95
C SER A 237 -21.78 -30.86 -40.18
N ASP A 238 -20.58 -31.19 -40.63
CA ASP A 238 -19.34 -30.79 -39.96
C ASP A 238 -18.81 -29.44 -40.44
N SER A 239 -18.27 -28.68 -39.49
CA SER A 239 -17.51 -27.44 -39.71
C SER A 239 -16.51 -27.20 -38.58
N GLU A 240 -16.13 -28.28 -37.89
CA GLU A 240 -15.10 -28.35 -36.86
C GLU A 240 -14.27 -29.60 -37.16
N PHE A 241 -13.19 -29.46 -37.93
CA PHE A 241 -12.09 -30.44 -37.86
C PHE A 241 -11.57 -30.39 -36.41
N ASP A 242 -11.66 -31.51 -35.69
CA ASP A 242 -10.94 -31.68 -34.42
C ASP A 242 -9.56 -32.26 -34.79
N ASP A 243 -8.58 -31.40 -35.07
CA ASP A 243 -7.24 -31.81 -35.50
C ASP A 243 -6.54 -32.66 -34.41
N GLU A 244 -5.94 -33.79 -34.78
CA GLU A 244 -5.34 -34.75 -33.83
C GLU A 244 -4.19 -34.12 -33.02
N GLU A 245 -3.46 -33.16 -33.57
CA GLU A 245 -2.42 -32.38 -32.87
C GLU A 245 -2.94 -31.60 -31.64
N THR A 246 -4.25 -31.40 -31.51
CA THR A 246 -4.87 -30.66 -30.39
C THR A 246 -5.20 -31.52 -29.17
N HIS A 247 -4.96 -32.84 -29.25
CA HIS A 247 -5.35 -33.81 -28.24
C HIS A 247 -4.28 -33.90 -27.13
N VAL A 248 -4.72 -33.81 -25.87
CA VAL A 248 -3.86 -33.89 -24.68
C VAL A 248 -4.46 -34.86 -23.68
N GLU A 249 -3.64 -35.73 -23.11
CA GLU A 249 -4.04 -36.63 -22.02
C GLU A 249 -4.15 -35.85 -20.71
N VAL A 250 -5.26 -36.02 -19.97
CA VAL A 250 -5.53 -35.24 -18.76
C VAL A 250 -5.18 -36.04 -17.50
N SER A 251 -4.13 -35.60 -16.79
CA SER A 251 -3.61 -36.23 -15.58
C SER A 251 -4.43 -36.02 -14.29
N GLN A 252 -5.64 -35.45 -14.39
CA GLN A 252 -6.58 -35.23 -13.28
C GLN A 252 -8.02 -35.30 -13.82
N ALA A 253 -8.96 -35.93 -13.10
CA ALA A 253 -10.38 -35.84 -13.48
C ALA A 253 -10.91 -34.38 -13.47
N LEU A 254 -11.56 -33.94 -14.55
CA LEU A 254 -12.00 -32.55 -14.74
C LEU A 254 -13.49 -32.42 -15.13
N LYS A 255 -14.07 -31.27 -14.79
CA LYS A 255 -15.49 -30.95 -15.04
C LYS A 255 -15.79 -30.95 -16.54
N ARG A 256 -17.04 -31.30 -16.89
CA ARG A 256 -17.55 -31.53 -18.27
C ARG A 256 -17.06 -32.84 -18.91
N GLY A 257 -17.05 -33.93 -18.14
CA GLY A 257 -16.89 -35.30 -18.69
C GLY A 257 -15.46 -35.69 -19.08
N ASN A 258 -14.46 -34.93 -18.63
CA ASN A 258 -13.05 -35.24 -18.89
C ASN A 258 -12.54 -36.19 -17.77
N VAL A 259 -12.34 -37.45 -18.11
CA VAL A 259 -11.85 -38.49 -17.18
C VAL A 259 -10.33 -38.39 -17.05
N GLU A 260 -9.79 -38.83 -15.91
CA GLU A 260 -8.36 -38.99 -15.68
C GLU A 260 -7.77 -40.02 -16.66
N ALA A 261 -6.57 -39.76 -17.19
CA ALA A 261 -5.96 -40.47 -18.34
C ALA A 261 -6.81 -40.45 -19.64
N GLY A 262 -7.86 -39.61 -19.70
CA GLY A 262 -8.69 -39.43 -20.90
C GLY A 262 -8.08 -38.40 -21.86
N GLN A 263 -8.14 -38.68 -23.16
CA GLN A 263 -7.81 -37.70 -24.20
C GLN A 263 -8.84 -36.57 -24.23
N SER A 264 -8.37 -35.31 -24.19
CA SER A 264 -9.20 -34.11 -24.28
C SER A 264 -8.58 -33.10 -25.25
N ALA A 265 -9.41 -32.48 -26.09
CA ALA A 265 -9.00 -31.41 -26.98
C ALA A 265 -9.07 -30.05 -26.26
N ILE A 266 -8.03 -29.22 -26.43
CA ILE A 266 -7.97 -27.86 -25.87
C ILE A 266 -8.61 -26.88 -26.86
N ARG A 267 -9.71 -26.24 -26.46
CA ARG A 267 -10.37 -25.18 -27.23
C ARG A 267 -10.21 -23.81 -26.55
N LEU A 268 -9.67 -22.85 -27.30
CA LEU A 268 -9.44 -21.48 -26.85
C LEU A 268 -10.58 -20.55 -27.31
N HIS A 269 -11.03 -19.66 -26.42
CA HIS A 269 -11.99 -18.61 -26.74
C HIS A 269 -11.38 -17.24 -26.43
N GLU A 270 -11.37 -16.31 -27.39
CA GLU A 270 -10.72 -15.01 -27.18
C GLU A 270 -11.57 -14.07 -26.31
N LEU A 271 -10.92 -13.39 -25.36
CA LEU A 271 -11.53 -12.44 -24.42
C LEU A 271 -11.13 -10.98 -24.74
N GLY A 272 -9.94 -10.80 -25.31
CA GLY A 272 -9.29 -9.49 -25.45
C GLY A 272 -8.79 -8.90 -24.12
N PRO A 273 -8.18 -7.71 -24.15
CA PRO A 273 -7.90 -6.89 -25.33
C PRO A 273 -6.74 -7.46 -26.17
N ARG A 274 -6.64 -7.06 -27.45
CA ARG A 274 -5.43 -7.28 -28.27
C ARG A 274 -4.55 -6.05 -28.19
N ILE A 275 -3.23 -6.22 -28.02
CA ILE A 275 -2.28 -5.10 -28.06
C ILE A 275 -1.00 -5.55 -28.78
N THR A 276 -0.55 -4.79 -29.77
CA THR A 276 0.75 -4.97 -30.43
C THR A 276 1.67 -3.83 -30.03
N PHE A 277 2.82 -4.15 -29.42
CA PHE A 277 3.76 -3.17 -28.89
C PHE A 277 5.23 -3.56 -29.13
N GLU A 278 6.11 -2.57 -29.23
CA GLU A 278 7.56 -2.78 -29.35
C GLU A 278 8.28 -2.31 -28.09
N LEU A 279 9.38 -2.97 -27.72
CA LEU A 279 10.29 -2.47 -26.69
C LEU A 279 11.06 -1.26 -27.25
N ARG A 280 10.90 -0.08 -26.65
CA ARG A 280 11.67 1.12 -27.05
C ARG A 280 12.88 1.35 -26.15
N LYS A 281 12.73 1.24 -24.82
CA LYS A 281 13.84 1.43 -23.88
C LYS A 281 13.67 0.69 -22.55
N ILE A 282 14.78 0.44 -21.87
CA ILE A 282 14.83 -0.09 -20.49
C ILE A 282 15.60 0.90 -19.61
N GLU A 283 15.08 1.17 -18.41
CA GLU A 283 15.68 2.07 -17.42
C GLU A 283 15.92 1.34 -16.08
N THR A 284 17.05 1.59 -15.40
CA THR A 284 17.42 0.97 -14.10
C THR A 284 16.44 1.30 -12.98
N ASP A 285 15.99 2.55 -12.93
CA ASP A 285 15.20 3.11 -11.83
C ASP A 285 13.76 3.35 -12.29
N LEU A 286 12.89 3.69 -11.34
CA LEU A 286 11.49 4.05 -11.58
C LEU A 286 11.36 5.31 -12.46
N LEU A 287 11.04 5.09 -13.75
CA LEU A 287 10.69 6.07 -14.78
C LEU A 287 11.76 7.14 -15.15
N ASN A 288 12.91 7.18 -14.47
CA ASN A 288 13.96 8.21 -14.65
C ASN A 288 15.40 7.66 -14.52
N GLY A 289 15.58 6.34 -14.63
CA GLY A 289 16.87 5.67 -14.37
C GLY A 289 17.95 5.91 -15.42
N GLU A 290 19.08 5.20 -15.29
CA GLU A 290 20.03 5.01 -16.38
C GLU A 290 19.39 4.14 -17.47
N VAL A 291 19.63 4.47 -18.74
CA VAL A 291 19.04 3.75 -19.88
C VAL A 291 19.95 2.58 -20.24
N LEU A 292 19.54 1.35 -19.89
CA LEU A 292 20.29 0.11 -20.16
C LEU A 292 20.18 -0.34 -21.62
N TYR A 293 19.09 0.03 -22.29
CA TYR A 293 18.80 -0.32 -23.68
C TYR A 293 17.90 0.76 -24.29
N HIS A 294 18.15 1.12 -25.55
CA HIS A 294 17.24 1.92 -26.36
C HIS A 294 17.31 1.42 -27.81
N LYS A 295 16.15 1.12 -28.43
CA LYS A 295 16.06 0.55 -29.78
C LYS A 295 16.70 1.46 -30.84
N ASP A 296 16.28 2.72 -30.85
CA ASP A 296 16.59 3.66 -31.94
C ASP A 296 17.79 4.59 -31.66
N VAL A 297 18.46 4.47 -30.50
CA VAL A 297 19.48 5.43 -30.04
C VAL A 297 20.56 4.70 -29.23
N VAL A 298 21.56 4.16 -29.94
CA VAL A 298 22.80 3.68 -29.31
C VAL A 298 23.66 4.90 -28.97
N LYS A 299 23.90 5.13 -27.69
CA LYS A 299 24.78 6.22 -27.22
C LYS A 299 26.23 5.78 -27.18
N SER A 300 27.15 6.70 -27.49
CA SER A 300 28.58 6.45 -27.26
C SER A 300 28.90 6.38 -25.77
N VAL A 301 30.01 5.72 -25.43
CA VAL A 301 30.49 5.60 -24.04
C VAL A 301 30.70 6.99 -23.42
N ASP A 302 31.26 7.93 -24.20
CA ASP A 302 31.45 9.32 -23.77
C ASP A 302 30.14 10.08 -23.54
N GLU A 303 29.11 9.86 -24.35
CA GLU A 303 27.79 10.44 -24.09
C GLU A 303 27.14 9.86 -22.82
N ILE A 304 27.35 8.58 -22.56
CA ILE A 304 26.91 7.92 -21.32
C ILE A 304 27.66 8.54 -20.13
N LEU A 305 28.99 8.69 -20.21
CA LEU A 305 29.80 9.34 -19.16
C LEU A 305 29.43 10.81 -18.95
N LYS A 306 29.28 11.61 -20.02
CA LYS A 306 28.79 12.99 -19.97
C LYS A 306 27.38 13.07 -19.37
N THR A 307 26.50 12.12 -19.69
CA THR A 307 25.16 11.99 -19.08
C THR A 307 25.24 11.63 -17.59
N LYS A 308 26.16 10.74 -17.18
CA LYS A 308 26.39 10.40 -15.76
C LYS A 308 26.92 11.59 -14.97
N LYS A 309 27.94 12.30 -15.48
CA LYS A 309 28.47 13.53 -14.85
C LYS A 309 27.38 14.58 -14.69
N LYS A 310 26.68 14.95 -15.77
CA LYS A 310 25.55 15.91 -15.75
C LYS A 310 24.35 15.47 -14.89
N ARG A 311 24.27 14.20 -14.48
CA ARG A 311 23.31 13.68 -13.48
C ARG A 311 23.86 13.76 -12.05
N ALA A 312 25.15 13.51 -11.84
CA ALA A 312 25.82 13.70 -10.55
C ALA A 312 25.83 15.18 -10.15
N ASP A 313 26.22 16.07 -11.05
CA ASP A 313 26.19 17.54 -10.85
C ASP A 313 24.79 18.00 -10.42
N LYS A 314 23.74 17.47 -11.07
CA LYS A 314 22.34 17.72 -10.73
C LYS A 314 21.85 17.09 -9.43
N ARG A 315 22.54 16.07 -8.87
CA ARG A 315 22.29 15.58 -7.49
C ARG A 315 22.88 16.57 -6.48
N VAL A 316 24.14 16.93 -6.63
CA VAL A 316 24.83 17.91 -5.76
C VAL A 316 24.08 19.26 -5.72
N GLN A 317 23.74 19.84 -6.88
CA GLN A 317 22.94 21.07 -6.98
C GLN A 317 21.54 20.96 -6.34
N LYS A 318 20.99 19.76 -6.21
CA LYS A 318 19.67 19.53 -5.62
C LYS A 318 19.77 19.34 -4.10
N GLU A 319 20.85 18.74 -3.61
CA GLU A 319 21.17 18.66 -2.19
C GLU A 319 21.57 20.03 -1.64
N HIS A 320 22.31 20.85 -2.38
CA HIS A 320 22.60 22.24 -2.03
C HIS A 320 21.31 23.06 -1.86
N ARG A 321 20.40 23.01 -2.86
CA ARG A 321 19.06 23.62 -2.76
C ARG A 321 18.21 23.03 -1.64
N LYS A 322 18.38 21.75 -1.28
CA LYS A 322 17.66 21.14 -0.15
C LYS A 322 18.15 21.71 1.18
N LYS A 323 19.47 21.88 1.38
CA LYS A 323 20.05 22.53 2.57
C LYS A 323 19.50 23.94 2.73
N ILE A 324 19.64 24.80 1.71
CA ILE A 324 19.10 26.18 1.71
C ILE A 324 17.59 26.20 2.05
N GLN A 325 16.80 25.26 1.50
CA GLN A 325 15.36 25.15 1.81
C GLN A 325 15.03 24.57 3.19
N GLU A 326 15.98 23.97 3.90
CA GLU A 326 15.84 23.54 5.29
C GLU A 326 16.32 24.65 6.23
N ASP A 327 17.43 25.33 5.91
CA ASP A 327 17.95 26.49 6.63
C ASP A 327 16.96 27.67 6.61
N ASN A 328 16.38 27.99 5.44
CA ASN A 328 15.37 29.04 5.33
C ASN A 328 14.05 28.69 6.05
N LYS A 329 13.73 27.39 6.22
CA LYS A 329 12.61 26.95 7.06
C LYS A 329 12.93 27.01 8.54
N ALA A 330 14.17 26.69 8.94
CA ALA A 330 14.63 26.87 10.31
C ALA A 330 14.55 28.36 10.70
N LYS A 331 15.11 29.27 9.88
CA LYS A 331 15.00 30.73 10.06
C LYS A 331 13.53 31.20 10.15
N LYS A 332 12.67 30.82 9.19
CA LYS A 332 11.23 31.17 9.21
C LYS A 332 10.44 30.50 10.35
N ASN A 333 10.96 29.46 11.01
CA ASN A 333 10.38 28.89 12.23
C ASN A 333 10.85 29.62 13.49
N VAL A 334 12.15 29.90 13.64
CA VAL A 334 12.70 30.68 14.76
C VAL A 334 12.04 32.06 14.85
N ALA A 335 11.93 32.76 13.72
CA ALA A 335 11.24 34.06 13.68
C ALA A 335 9.76 33.98 14.11
N LYS A 336 9.07 32.86 13.84
CA LYS A 336 7.69 32.63 14.30
C LYS A 336 7.60 32.31 15.78
N GLU A 337 8.55 31.55 16.32
CA GLU A 337 8.64 31.27 17.76
C GLU A 337 8.97 32.54 18.54
N GLU A 338 9.93 33.36 18.06
CA GLU A 338 10.21 34.70 18.60
C GLU A 338 8.99 35.61 18.58
N HIS A 339 8.28 35.70 17.44
CA HIS A 339 7.08 36.53 17.33
C HIS A 339 5.99 36.07 18.30
N LYS A 340 5.79 34.75 18.43
CA LYS A 340 4.85 34.13 19.36
C LYS A 340 5.22 34.42 20.83
N LEU A 341 6.50 34.32 21.18
CA LEU A 341 7.05 34.72 22.49
C LEU A 341 6.77 36.19 22.79
N LYS A 342 7.17 37.09 21.87
CA LYS A 342 6.95 38.55 21.96
C LYS A 342 5.46 38.90 22.10
N THR A 343 4.58 38.19 21.39
CA THR A 343 3.11 38.34 21.49
C THR A 343 2.56 37.83 22.84
N SER A 344 3.17 36.79 23.42
CA SER A 344 2.71 36.19 24.68
C SER A 344 3.19 36.90 25.95
N GLY A 345 4.27 37.69 25.88
CA GLY A 345 4.84 38.39 27.04
C GLY A 345 4.03 39.61 27.48
N ASN A 346 3.60 40.46 26.54
CA ASN A 346 2.88 41.70 26.87
C ASN A 346 1.37 41.51 26.97
N LYS A 347 0.90 41.06 28.14
CA LYS A 347 -0.53 40.80 28.42
C LYS A 347 -1.38 42.07 28.65
N GLN A 348 -0.91 43.26 28.24
CA GLN A 348 -1.68 44.50 28.40
C GLN A 348 -1.25 45.63 27.45
N PHE A 349 -1.60 45.52 26.16
CA PHE A 349 -1.76 46.69 25.27
C PHE A 349 -2.94 46.45 24.32
N LEU A 350 -3.81 47.45 24.14
CA LEU A 350 -4.76 47.46 23.03
C LEU A 350 -4.02 47.91 21.78
N MET A 351 -4.08 47.13 20.69
CA MET A 351 -3.49 47.50 19.41
C MET A 351 -4.10 48.81 18.89
N THR A 352 -3.25 49.82 18.73
CA THR A 352 -3.55 51.12 18.13
C THR A 352 -3.86 50.95 16.64
N GLU A 353 -4.59 51.89 16.04
CA GLU A 353 -4.79 51.88 14.57
C GLU A 353 -3.47 51.91 13.80
N ASN A 354 -2.45 52.61 14.30
CA ASN A 354 -1.11 52.61 13.73
C ASN A 354 -0.41 51.23 13.82
N ASP A 355 -0.64 50.46 14.88
CA ASP A 355 -0.04 49.12 15.01
C ASP A 355 -0.65 48.14 14.00
N LYS A 356 -1.97 48.22 13.79
CA LYS A 356 -2.66 47.48 12.72
C LYS A 356 -2.19 47.90 11.35
N LYS A 357 -1.89 49.19 11.16
CA LYS A 357 -1.35 49.72 9.91
C LYS A 357 0.07 49.20 9.67
N LEU A 358 0.96 49.28 10.65
CA LEU A 358 2.31 48.70 10.58
C LEU A 358 2.31 47.19 10.33
N ILE A 359 1.39 46.45 10.96
CA ILE A 359 1.21 45.01 10.70
C ILE A 359 0.73 44.78 9.27
N LYS A 360 -0.20 45.59 8.75
CA LYS A 360 -0.65 45.48 7.36
C LYS A 360 0.42 45.88 6.36
N ASP A 361 1.15 46.96 6.61
CA ASP A 361 2.25 47.43 5.76
C ASP A 361 3.39 46.38 5.77
N ALA A 362 3.56 45.61 6.86
CA ALA A 362 4.43 44.44 6.93
C ALA A 362 3.85 43.16 6.29
N GLU A 363 2.52 42.96 6.24
CA GLU A 363 1.88 41.88 5.48
C GLU A 363 1.88 42.17 3.96
N ASP A 364 1.73 43.43 3.55
CA ASP A 364 1.89 43.86 2.15
C ASP A 364 3.37 43.78 1.71
N ALA A 365 4.33 43.86 2.65
CA ALA A 365 5.76 43.55 2.45
C ALA A 365 6.11 42.03 2.60
N ILE A 366 5.09 41.16 2.64
CA ILE A 366 5.23 39.68 2.62
C ILE A 366 4.73 39.10 1.28
N ASP A 367 4.26 39.92 0.34
CA ASP A 367 4.08 39.52 -1.06
C ASP A 367 5.47 39.39 -1.72
N ASP A 368 5.75 38.25 -2.36
CA ASP A 368 7.04 38.01 -3.05
C ASP A 368 7.08 38.90 -4.31
N THR A 369 7.57 40.14 -4.20
CA THR A 369 7.72 41.09 -5.32
C THR A 369 8.74 40.57 -6.34
N PRO A 370 8.36 40.35 -7.63
CA PRO A 370 9.24 39.72 -8.64
C PRO A 370 10.51 40.48 -9.03
N GLU A 371 10.78 41.64 -8.44
CA GLU A 371 11.93 42.49 -8.74
C GLU A 371 13.24 41.89 -8.18
N ASP A 372 13.21 41.25 -7.00
CA ASP A 372 14.36 40.59 -6.35
C ASP A 372 14.89 39.39 -7.18
N ASP A 373 13.98 38.59 -7.76
CA ASP A 373 14.32 37.47 -8.66
C ASP A 373 14.94 37.96 -10.00
N ALA A 374 14.59 39.17 -10.46
CA ALA A 374 15.08 39.74 -11.71
C ALA A 374 16.45 40.42 -11.55
N GLU A 375 16.67 41.13 -10.44
CA GLU A 375 17.95 41.76 -10.11
C GLU A 375 19.03 40.68 -9.86
N TYR A 376 18.69 39.60 -9.14
CA TYR A 376 19.55 38.42 -8.97
C TYR A 376 19.93 37.74 -10.30
N TYR A 377 18.99 37.62 -11.25
CA TYR A 377 19.27 37.05 -12.57
C TYR A 377 20.29 37.90 -13.34
N LYS A 378 20.16 39.23 -13.26
CA LYS A 378 21.02 40.19 -13.93
C LYS A 378 22.45 40.13 -13.41
N ASP A 379 22.63 39.96 -12.10
CA ASP A 379 23.92 39.80 -11.44
C ASP A 379 24.59 38.43 -11.68
N GLU A 380 23.85 37.31 -11.66
CA GLU A 380 24.44 35.97 -11.91
C GLU A 380 24.78 35.70 -13.39
N ILE A 381 24.04 36.27 -14.35
CA ILE A 381 24.10 35.87 -15.77
C ILE A 381 24.61 36.99 -16.69
N GLY A 382 24.61 38.26 -16.24
CA GLY A 382 25.17 39.39 -16.99
C GLY A 382 24.38 39.78 -18.24
N ALA A 383 23.12 39.36 -18.33
CA ALA A 383 22.20 39.69 -19.42
C ALA A 383 20.79 39.95 -18.85
N ASP A 384 20.05 40.86 -19.47
CA ASP A 384 18.65 41.11 -19.11
C ASP A 384 17.77 39.87 -19.42
N PRO A 385 16.88 39.45 -18.49
CA PRO A 385 16.03 38.29 -18.68
C PRO A 385 14.97 38.49 -19.79
N GLU A 386 14.67 37.42 -20.54
CA GLU A 386 13.60 37.44 -21.55
C GLU A 386 12.23 37.74 -20.90
N GLN A 387 11.54 38.78 -21.37
CA GLN A 387 10.35 39.33 -20.70
C GLN A 387 9.19 38.32 -20.52
N GLU A 388 9.04 37.37 -21.45
CA GLU A 388 8.01 36.31 -21.36
C GLU A 388 8.20 35.33 -20.17
N LEU A 389 9.37 35.28 -19.54
CA LEU A 389 9.60 34.44 -18.35
C LEU A 389 8.96 34.99 -17.07
N PHE A 390 8.67 36.30 -17.04
CA PHE A 390 8.22 37.01 -15.83
C PHE A 390 6.86 37.70 -16.00
N GLU A 391 6.49 38.15 -17.21
CA GLU A 391 5.15 38.66 -17.47
C GLU A 391 4.10 37.55 -17.66
N ASN A 392 3.39 37.17 -16.58
CA ASN A 392 1.93 36.93 -16.63
C ASN A 392 1.28 36.70 -15.24
N ALA A 393 1.19 37.76 -14.43
CA ALA A 393 0.37 37.81 -13.21
C ALA A 393 -0.60 39.01 -13.21
N VAL A 394 -1.24 39.28 -14.35
CA VAL A 394 -2.11 40.46 -14.54
C VAL A 394 -3.23 40.49 -13.50
N LYS A 395 -3.24 41.57 -12.70
CA LYS A 395 -4.10 41.76 -11.52
C LYS A 395 -5.59 41.66 -11.89
N SER A 396 -6.31 40.71 -11.27
CA SER A 396 -7.77 40.57 -11.45
C SER A 396 -8.52 41.71 -10.74
N THR A 397 -8.75 42.81 -11.45
CA THR A 397 -9.33 44.06 -10.93
C THR A 397 -10.82 43.99 -10.63
N ARG A 398 -11.21 43.20 -9.61
CA ARG A 398 -12.56 43.25 -9.01
C ARG A 398 -12.50 43.70 -7.55
N LYS A 399 -12.48 45.03 -7.36
CA LYS A 399 -12.64 45.68 -6.06
C LYS A 399 -13.89 45.12 -5.36
N ARG A 400 -13.74 44.58 -4.14
CA ARG A 400 -14.89 44.37 -3.24
C ARG A 400 -15.35 45.74 -2.72
N PRO A 401 -16.66 46.01 -2.62
CA PRO A 401 -17.14 47.29 -2.13
C PRO A 401 -16.77 47.49 -0.66
N HIS A 402 -16.33 48.70 -0.34
CA HIS A 402 -16.01 49.15 1.02
C HIS A 402 -17.30 49.44 1.80
N ILE A 403 -17.36 49.03 3.07
CA ILE A 403 -18.46 49.33 3.99
C ILE A 403 -17.89 50.23 5.11
N PRO A 404 -18.24 51.53 5.16
CA PRO A 404 -17.84 52.41 6.25
C PRO A 404 -18.49 52.02 7.57
N GLY A 405 -17.76 52.13 8.69
CA GLY A 405 -18.28 51.87 10.04
C GLY A 405 -18.33 53.14 10.89
N PHE A 406 -19.52 53.72 11.07
CA PHE A 406 -19.83 54.86 11.96
C PHE A 406 -21.35 54.84 12.24
N SER A 407 -21.90 55.17 13.42
CA SER A 407 -21.37 55.16 14.79
C SER A 407 -22.55 55.01 15.78
N SER A 408 -22.32 55.18 17.09
CA SER A 408 -23.30 54.93 18.16
C SER A 408 -24.50 55.88 18.21
N LYS A 409 -25.69 55.36 18.53
CA LYS A 409 -26.74 56.08 19.29
C LYS A 409 -27.54 55.11 20.18
N LYS A 410 -27.97 55.58 21.36
CA LYS A 410 -28.71 54.82 22.39
C LYS A 410 -30.23 54.89 22.13
N PHE A 411 -31.01 53.86 22.48
CA PHE A 411 -31.79 53.84 23.75
C PHE A 411 -32.84 52.71 23.88
N ASN A 412 -32.92 52.16 25.09
CA ASN A 412 -34.10 51.62 25.79
C ASN A 412 -34.88 50.40 25.22
N ALA A 413 -35.72 49.84 26.10
CA ALA A 413 -36.28 48.49 26.00
C ALA A 413 -37.75 48.42 26.49
N LYS A 414 -38.43 47.31 26.18
CA LYS A 414 -39.50 46.71 27.00
C LYS A 414 -39.85 45.27 26.53
N LYS A 415 -40.34 44.46 27.48
CA LYS A 415 -41.04 43.16 27.31
C LYS A 415 -42.58 43.43 27.36
N PRO A 416 -43.50 42.44 27.28
CA PRO A 416 -43.40 40.99 27.01
C PRO A 416 -44.04 40.64 25.61
N ARG A 417 -44.91 39.66 25.29
CA ARG A 417 -45.73 38.65 26.03
C ARG A 417 -45.96 37.35 25.21
N LEU A 418 -46.87 36.51 25.71
CA LEU A 418 -47.31 35.17 25.28
C LEU A 418 -48.26 35.22 24.04
N ASP A 419 -48.85 34.16 23.45
CA ASP A 419 -49.10 32.78 23.95
C ASP A 419 -49.47 31.72 22.86
N GLN A 420 -49.72 30.48 23.32
CA GLN A 420 -50.47 29.33 22.75
C GLN A 420 -49.77 28.30 21.82
N HIS A 421 -49.50 27.11 22.40
CA HIS A 421 -50.11 25.78 22.09
C HIS A 421 -50.73 25.51 20.70
N LYS A 422 -50.71 24.30 20.10
CA LYS A 422 -50.78 22.88 20.56
C LYS A 422 -50.36 21.95 19.36
N ASP A 423 -50.13 20.62 19.40
CA ASP A 423 -49.98 19.57 20.44
C ASP A 423 -49.21 18.33 19.86
N LYS A 424 -49.05 17.27 20.69
CA LYS A 424 -48.89 15.79 20.49
C LYS A 424 -48.86 15.14 19.07
N LYS A 425 -48.30 13.92 18.88
CA LYS A 425 -48.21 12.73 19.77
C LYS A 425 -46.83 12.03 19.89
N HIS A 426 -46.73 11.16 20.89
CA HIS A 426 -45.62 10.25 21.25
C HIS A 426 -45.77 8.84 20.65
N ASP A 427 -44.66 8.08 20.57
CA ASP A 427 -44.38 6.85 21.36
C ASP A 427 -43.02 6.22 20.92
N GLY A 428 -42.25 5.48 21.73
CA GLY A 428 -42.32 5.29 23.19
C GLY A 428 -41.37 4.18 23.72
N ARG A 429 -40.41 4.53 24.62
CA ARG A 429 -39.53 3.61 25.40
C ARG A 429 -38.52 2.78 24.56
N LYS A 430 -37.46 2.14 25.10
CA LYS A 430 -36.95 1.93 26.49
C LYS A 430 -35.40 1.94 26.46
N GLY A 431 -34.71 2.13 27.59
CA GLY A 431 -33.24 2.17 27.66
C GLY A 431 -32.59 0.92 28.28
N GLY A 432 -31.26 0.86 28.28
CA GLY A 432 -30.43 -0.17 28.94
C GLY A 432 -28.95 0.25 28.99
N GLN A 433 -28.24 -0.14 30.06
CA GLN A 433 -26.79 0.02 30.28
C GLN A 433 -26.13 -1.39 30.30
N SER A 434 -24.98 -1.54 30.99
CA SER A 434 -24.01 -2.66 31.01
C SER A 434 -23.35 -2.97 29.65
N GLU A 435 -22.03 -2.83 29.49
CA GLU A 435 -20.87 -3.54 30.10
C GLU A 435 -20.61 -4.93 29.49
N VAL A 436 -19.54 -5.04 28.69
CA VAL A 436 -18.86 -6.31 28.38
C VAL A 436 -17.36 -6.03 28.19
N ALA A 437 -16.50 -6.69 28.98
CA ALA A 437 -15.06 -6.66 28.78
C ALA A 437 -14.63 -7.73 27.74
N PRO A 438 -13.62 -7.46 26.87
CA PRO A 438 -13.15 -8.44 25.90
C PRO A 438 -12.29 -9.51 26.57
N ASN A 439 -12.82 -10.74 26.65
CA ASN A 439 -12.12 -11.90 27.18
C ASN A 439 -11.03 -12.39 26.20
N TYR A 440 -9.81 -12.65 26.69
CA TYR A 440 -8.72 -13.17 25.87
C TYR A 440 -8.90 -14.67 25.62
N LYS A 441 -8.79 -15.10 24.35
CA LYS A 441 -8.68 -16.52 23.99
C LYS A 441 -7.31 -16.82 23.39
N GLN A 442 -6.62 -17.76 24.03
CA GLN A 442 -5.31 -18.26 23.69
C GLN A 442 -5.45 -19.39 22.66
N TYR A 443 -4.68 -19.36 21.57
CA TYR A 443 -4.64 -20.42 20.58
C TYR A 443 -3.32 -21.18 20.69
N LYS A 444 -3.38 -22.46 21.10
CA LYS A 444 -2.36 -23.44 20.70
C LYS A 444 -2.58 -23.76 19.22
N GLN A 445 -1.51 -23.89 18.44
CA GLN A 445 -1.58 -24.34 17.06
C GLN A 445 -0.47 -25.37 16.81
N SER A 446 -0.84 -26.50 16.22
CA SER A 446 0.04 -27.65 15.98
C SER A 446 0.93 -27.47 14.75
N GLU A 447 2.11 -28.07 14.78
CA GLU A 447 3.18 -27.86 13.81
C GLU A 447 3.10 -28.75 12.56
N MET A 448 3.67 -28.25 11.46
CA MET A 448 4.72 -28.87 10.61
C MET A 448 4.73 -28.15 9.24
N GLY A 449 5.86 -27.67 8.72
CA GLY A 449 7.18 -27.50 9.33
C GLY A 449 8.22 -27.11 8.27
N ASN A 450 9.20 -26.28 8.64
CA ASN A 450 10.44 -26.11 7.89
C ASN A 450 11.56 -25.80 8.90
N ARG A 451 12.61 -26.62 8.96
CA ARG A 451 13.48 -26.76 10.15
C ARG A 451 14.77 -25.93 10.05
N ASP A 452 14.71 -24.65 10.41
CA ASP A 452 15.91 -23.79 10.57
C ASP A 452 15.75 -22.66 11.63
N ASP A 453 14.66 -22.66 12.41
CA ASP A 453 14.35 -21.56 13.34
C ASP A 453 13.37 -22.04 14.44
N GLU A 454 13.83 -22.92 15.34
CA GLU A 454 13.10 -23.26 16.58
C GLU A 454 13.39 -22.17 17.63
N TYR A 455 12.35 -21.54 18.18
CA TYR A 455 12.49 -20.40 19.11
C TYR A 455 11.48 -20.48 20.27
N ASP A 456 11.97 -20.26 21.48
CA ASP A 456 11.19 -20.31 22.73
C ASP A 456 10.24 -19.11 22.87
N TYR A 457 10.66 -17.91 22.45
CA TYR A 457 9.91 -16.66 22.63
C TYR A 457 9.96 -15.77 21.40
N LEU A 458 8.85 -15.06 21.13
CA LEU A 458 8.71 -14.08 20.06
C LEU A 458 8.38 -12.71 20.65
N PHE A 459 9.31 -11.76 20.59
CA PHE A 459 9.15 -10.44 21.20
C PHE A 459 9.05 -9.32 20.17
N LYS A 460 7.93 -8.59 20.19
CA LYS A 460 7.71 -7.39 19.38
C LYS A 460 8.29 -6.15 20.07
N VAL A 461 9.25 -5.50 19.40
CA VAL A 461 9.92 -4.27 19.86
C VAL A 461 9.71 -3.15 18.84
N VAL A 462 9.47 -1.92 19.29
CA VAL A 462 9.27 -0.73 18.43
C VAL A 462 10.39 0.31 18.63
N LEU A 463 10.89 0.92 17.56
CA LEU A 463 11.83 2.05 17.63
C LEU A 463 11.08 3.37 17.45
N ILE A 464 11.18 4.28 18.41
CA ILE A 464 10.41 5.54 18.49
C ILE A 464 11.36 6.72 18.70
N GLY A 465 10.97 7.91 18.23
CA GLY A 465 11.77 9.14 18.32
C GLY A 465 11.77 9.92 17.01
N ASP A 466 12.34 11.13 17.04
CA ASP A 466 12.28 12.11 15.95
C ASP A 466 12.92 11.64 14.63
N SER A 467 12.60 12.36 13.55
CA SER A 467 13.20 12.15 12.23
C SER A 467 14.67 12.57 12.25
N GLY A 468 15.57 11.66 11.84
CA GLY A 468 17.01 11.95 11.72
C GLY A 468 17.85 11.68 12.97
N VAL A 469 17.25 11.17 14.06
CA VAL A 469 18.01 10.70 15.25
C VAL A 469 18.82 9.42 14.98
N GLY A 470 18.50 8.68 13.90
CA GLY A 470 19.27 7.54 13.42
C GLY A 470 18.68 6.15 13.72
N LYS A 471 17.38 6.06 14.07
CA LYS A 471 16.70 4.78 14.38
C LYS A 471 16.89 3.69 13.33
N SER A 472 16.70 4.01 12.05
CA SER A 472 16.91 3.08 10.94
C SER A 472 18.37 2.62 10.83
N ASN A 473 19.34 3.48 11.15
CA ASN A 473 20.76 3.09 11.17
C ASN A 473 21.12 2.23 12.40
N LEU A 474 20.45 2.41 13.55
CA LEU A 474 20.54 1.46 14.66
C LEU A 474 19.96 0.10 14.28
N LEU A 475 18.81 0.07 13.58
CA LEU A 475 18.23 -1.19 13.08
C LEU A 475 19.14 -1.89 12.08
N SER A 476 19.65 -1.19 11.07
CA SER A 476 20.58 -1.75 10.08
C SER A 476 21.89 -2.21 10.71
N ARG A 477 22.41 -1.48 11.70
CA ARG A 477 23.62 -1.88 12.42
C ARG A 477 23.40 -3.13 13.27
N PHE A 478 22.27 -3.24 13.98
CA PHE A 478 21.95 -4.45 14.74
C PHE A 478 21.63 -5.66 13.85
N THR A 479 20.88 -5.47 12.76
CA THR A 479 20.37 -6.60 11.96
C THR A 479 21.33 -7.08 10.87
N ARG A 480 22.13 -6.16 10.29
CA ARG A 480 23.02 -6.44 9.13
C ARG A 480 24.48 -6.04 9.36
N ASN A 481 24.80 -5.37 10.47
CA ASN A 481 26.06 -4.64 10.68
C ASN A 481 26.33 -3.55 9.62
N GLU A 482 25.28 -3.02 8.98
CA GLU A 482 25.37 -1.97 7.96
C GLU A 482 25.10 -0.58 8.57
N PHE A 483 25.81 0.44 8.09
CA PHE A 483 25.52 1.85 8.37
C PHE A 483 25.49 2.65 7.07
N ASN A 484 24.51 3.55 6.94
CA ASN A 484 24.35 4.38 5.75
C ASN A 484 24.33 5.86 6.12
N LEU A 485 25.36 6.60 5.71
CA LEU A 485 25.49 8.04 5.94
C LEU A 485 24.42 8.86 5.19
N GLU A 486 23.90 8.35 4.06
CA GLU A 486 22.81 8.95 3.29
C GLU A 486 21.40 8.43 3.70
N SER A 487 21.23 7.98 4.95
CA SER A 487 19.94 7.49 5.45
C SER A 487 18.84 8.57 5.30
N LYS A 488 17.90 8.35 4.37
CA LYS A 488 16.78 9.26 4.10
C LYS A 488 15.69 9.02 5.15
N SER A 489 14.96 10.07 5.57
CA SER A 489 13.91 9.97 6.58
C SER A 489 12.89 8.87 6.25
N THR A 490 12.64 7.98 7.22
CA THR A 490 11.71 6.85 7.10
C THR A 490 10.29 7.36 6.81
N ILE A 491 9.74 7.01 5.64
CA ILE A 491 8.40 7.45 5.17
C ILE A 491 7.29 6.49 5.66
N GLY A 492 7.64 5.23 5.93
CA GLY A 492 6.74 4.20 6.47
C GLY A 492 7.33 3.57 7.72
N VAL A 493 6.97 2.32 7.97
CA VAL A 493 7.56 1.48 9.03
C VAL A 493 8.39 0.38 8.36
N GLU A 494 9.62 0.18 8.83
CA GLU A 494 10.49 -0.93 8.40
C GLU A 494 10.44 -2.06 9.44
N PHE A 495 10.46 -3.31 8.98
CA PHE A 495 10.36 -4.51 9.81
C PHE A 495 11.57 -5.40 9.57
N ALA A 496 12.21 -5.85 10.65
CA ALA A 496 13.27 -6.84 10.59
C ALA A 496 13.20 -7.81 11.77
N THR A 497 13.74 -9.01 11.58
CA THR A 497 13.82 -10.06 12.59
C THR A 497 15.26 -10.40 12.92
N ARG A 498 15.55 -10.64 14.20
CA ARG A 498 16.85 -11.13 14.69
C ARG A 498 16.59 -12.16 15.79
N SER A 499 17.17 -13.35 15.67
CA SER A 499 17.20 -14.33 16.75
C SER A 499 18.43 -14.08 17.62
N ILE A 500 18.28 -14.09 18.94
CA ILE A 500 19.38 -14.04 19.92
C ILE A 500 19.19 -15.15 20.96
N VAL A 501 20.25 -15.57 21.64
CA VAL A 501 20.17 -16.55 22.74
C VAL A 501 20.36 -15.83 24.07
N VAL A 502 19.44 -16.06 25.02
CA VAL A 502 19.48 -15.50 26.39
C VAL A 502 19.08 -16.62 27.35
N ASP A 503 19.85 -16.83 28.42
CA ASP A 503 19.60 -17.86 29.45
C ASP A 503 19.28 -19.26 28.86
N ASN A 504 20.08 -19.70 27.88
CA ASN A 504 19.94 -20.93 27.08
C ASN A 504 18.65 -21.06 26.24
N LYS A 505 17.91 -19.96 26.00
CA LYS A 505 16.70 -19.94 25.17
C LYS A 505 16.83 -19.03 23.96
N THR A 506 16.22 -19.44 22.85
CA THR A 506 16.25 -18.70 21.58
C THR A 506 15.09 -17.71 21.52
N ILE A 507 15.41 -16.42 21.59
CA ILE A 507 14.46 -15.31 21.54
C ILE A 507 14.48 -14.71 20.14
N LYS A 508 13.33 -14.76 19.45
CA LYS A 508 13.13 -14.14 18.15
C LYS A 508 12.57 -12.73 18.31
N ALA A 509 13.40 -11.73 18.11
CA ALA A 509 13.00 -10.33 18.16
C ALA A 509 12.40 -9.88 16.81
N GLN A 510 11.19 -9.32 16.86
CA GLN A 510 10.52 -8.61 15.77
C GLN A 510 10.64 -7.10 16.01
N ILE A 511 11.52 -6.42 15.27
CA ILE A 511 11.81 -5.00 15.48
C ILE A 511 11.15 -4.17 14.37
N TRP A 512 10.42 -3.13 14.79
CA TRP A 512 9.68 -2.23 13.91
C TRP A 512 10.26 -0.80 14.01
N ASP A 513 11.01 -0.34 12.99
CA ASP A 513 11.48 1.05 12.92
C ASP A 513 10.38 1.98 12.39
N THR A 514 10.04 3.02 13.15
CA THR A 514 8.90 3.89 12.83
C THR A 514 9.29 5.23 12.23
N ALA A 515 8.44 5.72 11.31
CA ALA A 515 8.51 7.08 10.76
C ALA A 515 8.50 8.14 11.88
N GLY A 516 9.67 8.71 12.18
CA GLY A 516 9.86 9.74 13.21
C GLY A 516 9.31 11.12 12.85
N GLN A 517 8.40 11.22 11.87
CA GLN A 517 7.84 12.49 11.43
C GLN A 517 6.41 12.67 11.93
N GLU A 518 6.14 13.85 12.50
CA GLU A 518 4.87 14.27 13.08
C GLU A 518 3.65 14.08 12.17
N ARG A 519 3.82 14.22 10.85
CA ARG A 519 2.76 14.02 9.84
C ARG A 519 2.26 12.59 9.72
N TYR A 520 2.96 11.59 10.27
CA TYR A 520 2.59 10.17 10.17
C TYR A 520 2.13 9.54 11.50
N ARG A 521 2.06 10.29 12.61
CA ARG A 521 1.68 9.78 13.96
C ARG A 521 0.39 8.96 13.99
N ALA A 522 -0.63 9.36 13.21
CA ALA A 522 -1.91 8.65 13.11
C ALA A 522 -1.83 7.28 12.41
N ILE A 523 -0.68 6.95 11.80
CA ILE A 523 -0.34 5.62 11.28
C ILE A 523 0.55 4.90 12.29
N THR A 524 1.51 5.60 12.90
CA THR A 524 2.45 5.03 13.88
C THR A 524 1.75 4.43 15.10
N SER A 525 0.66 5.02 15.58
CA SER A 525 -0.07 4.54 16.76
C SER A 525 -0.64 3.12 16.62
N ALA A 526 -0.87 2.64 15.40
CA ALA A 526 -1.28 1.25 15.15
C ALA A 526 -0.19 0.22 15.47
N TYR A 527 1.09 0.61 15.41
CA TYR A 527 2.23 -0.29 15.59
C TYR A 527 2.60 -0.50 17.06
N TYR A 528 2.25 0.42 17.96
CA TYR A 528 2.51 0.30 19.40
C TYR A 528 1.72 -0.83 20.08
N ARG A 529 0.56 -1.19 19.54
CA ARG A 529 -0.31 -2.24 20.10
C ARG A 529 0.38 -3.62 20.10
N GLY A 530 0.40 -4.31 21.24
CA GLY A 530 1.06 -5.60 21.39
C GLY A 530 2.59 -5.56 21.28
N ALA A 531 3.21 -4.38 21.39
CA ALA A 531 4.65 -4.27 21.58
C ALA A 531 4.99 -4.56 23.05
N VAL A 532 5.91 -5.50 23.29
CA VAL A 532 6.40 -5.84 24.63
C VAL A 532 7.63 -5.01 25.03
N GLY A 533 8.31 -4.41 24.04
CA GLY A 533 9.41 -3.47 24.27
C GLY A 533 9.36 -2.23 23.36
N ALA A 534 9.96 -1.14 23.81
CA ALA A 534 10.19 0.07 23.02
C ALA A 534 11.57 0.68 23.28
N LEU A 535 12.26 1.05 22.21
CA LEU A 535 13.50 1.82 22.24
C LEU A 535 13.18 3.26 21.81
N LEU A 536 13.35 4.19 22.74
CA LEU A 536 13.03 5.61 22.58
C LEU A 536 14.33 6.39 22.33
N VAL A 537 14.55 6.79 21.09
CA VAL A 537 15.84 7.25 20.57
C VAL A 537 15.87 8.77 20.39
N TYR A 538 16.90 9.43 20.90
CA TYR A 538 17.22 10.84 20.64
C TYR A 538 18.64 11.00 20.08
N ASP A 539 18.98 12.21 19.63
CA ASP A 539 20.28 12.58 19.08
C ASP A 539 21.06 13.41 20.12
N ILE A 540 22.18 12.92 20.65
CA ILE A 540 22.92 13.62 21.72
C ILE A 540 23.46 14.99 21.30
N ALA A 541 23.56 15.25 19.99
CA ALA A 541 23.99 16.53 19.44
C ALA A 541 22.82 17.51 19.19
N LYS A 542 21.58 17.15 19.56
CA LYS A 542 20.38 17.98 19.28
C LYS A 542 19.36 17.96 20.43
N HIS A 543 19.47 18.96 21.31
CA HIS A 543 18.62 19.14 22.49
C HIS A 543 17.10 19.04 22.20
N LEU A 544 16.63 19.66 21.10
CA LEU A 544 15.23 19.58 20.67
C LEU A 544 14.70 18.14 20.47
N THR A 545 15.56 17.20 20.06
CA THR A 545 15.15 15.79 19.88
C THR A 545 14.99 15.06 21.22
N TYR A 546 15.68 15.55 22.25
CA TYR A 546 15.55 15.09 23.64
C TYR A 546 14.34 15.74 24.33
N GLU A 547 14.06 17.03 24.12
CA GLU A 547 12.80 17.65 24.58
C GLU A 547 11.55 16.89 24.06
N ASN A 548 11.58 16.45 22.80
CA ASN A 548 10.49 15.65 22.22
C ASN A 548 10.35 14.24 22.83
N VAL A 549 11.35 13.70 23.56
CA VAL A 549 11.29 12.37 24.22
C VAL A 549 10.09 12.28 25.16
N GLU A 550 9.83 13.31 25.97
CA GLU A 550 8.72 13.31 26.93
C GLU A 550 7.35 13.22 26.21
N ARG A 551 7.24 13.83 25.03
CA ARG A 551 6.04 13.74 24.17
C ARG A 551 5.89 12.36 23.55
N TRP A 552 6.98 11.76 23.07
CA TRP A 552 6.97 10.39 22.53
C TRP A 552 6.69 9.34 23.61
N LEU A 553 7.17 9.54 24.84
CA LEU A 553 6.93 8.68 25.99
C LEU A 553 5.45 8.68 26.40
N ARG A 554 4.79 9.85 26.41
CA ARG A 554 3.34 9.95 26.61
C ARG A 554 2.57 9.22 25.51
N GLU A 555 2.84 9.54 24.24
CA GLU A 555 2.17 8.92 23.10
C GLU A 555 2.31 7.38 23.08
N LEU A 556 3.46 6.87 23.50
CA LEU A 556 3.68 5.43 23.67
C LEU A 556 2.80 4.86 24.80
N ARG A 557 2.82 5.47 25.99
CA ARG A 557 2.03 5.03 27.16
C ARG A 557 0.52 5.14 26.93
N ASP A 558 0.07 6.04 26.07
CA ASP A 558 -1.35 6.21 25.69
C ASP A 558 -1.88 5.08 24.77
N HIS A 559 -1.00 4.32 24.11
CA HIS A 559 -1.36 3.39 23.01
C HIS A 559 -0.78 1.96 23.11
N ALA A 560 0.29 1.77 23.88
CA ALA A 560 0.87 0.47 24.18
C ALA A 560 0.23 -0.18 25.40
N ASP A 561 0.52 -1.46 25.62
CA ASP A 561 0.06 -2.20 26.79
C ASP A 561 0.85 -1.77 28.04
N GLN A 562 0.18 -1.66 29.20
CA GLN A 562 0.74 -1.09 30.45
C GLN A 562 2.01 -1.77 31.00
N ASN A 563 2.39 -2.92 30.45
CA ASN A 563 3.53 -3.74 30.85
C ASN A 563 4.71 -3.68 29.85
N ILE A 564 4.72 -2.69 28.95
CA ILE A 564 5.80 -2.51 27.96
C ILE A 564 7.11 -2.07 28.64
N VAL A 565 8.22 -2.74 28.29
CA VAL A 565 9.57 -2.33 28.70
C VAL A 565 10.03 -1.16 27.83
N ILE A 566 10.51 -0.08 28.43
CA ILE A 566 10.91 1.13 27.70
C ILE A 566 12.36 1.50 28.04
N MET A 567 13.20 1.59 27.01
CA MET A 567 14.59 2.02 27.13
C MET A 567 14.83 3.32 26.38
N LEU A 568 15.43 4.31 27.05
CA LEU A 568 15.90 5.56 26.48
C LEU A 568 17.30 5.37 25.86
N VAL A 569 17.48 5.79 24.61
CA VAL A 569 18.71 5.61 23.84
C VAL A 569 19.25 6.94 23.35
N GLY A 570 20.40 7.37 23.89
CA GLY A 570 21.14 8.52 23.39
C GLY A 570 22.03 8.13 22.21
N ASN A 571 21.56 8.32 20.99
CA ASN A 571 22.31 7.93 19.79
C ASN A 571 23.29 9.01 19.33
N LYS A 572 24.29 8.58 18.56
CA LYS A 572 25.42 9.35 18.03
C LYS A 572 26.47 9.73 19.09
N SER A 573 26.81 8.79 19.97
CA SER A 573 27.84 8.95 21.01
C SER A 573 29.28 9.13 20.49
N ASP A 574 29.46 9.07 19.16
CA ASP A 574 30.60 9.55 18.38
C ASP A 574 30.71 11.09 18.38
N LEU A 575 29.59 11.83 18.33
CA LEU A 575 29.54 13.30 18.24
C LEU A 575 29.78 14.00 19.59
N ARG A 576 30.72 13.50 20.42
CA ARG A 576 30.99 14.01 21.78
C ARG A 576 31.31 15.50 21.81
N HIS A 577 32.06 15.98 20.81
CA HIS A 577 32.44 17.39 20.68
C HIS A 577 31.28 18.33 20.29
N LEU A 578 30.14 17.77 19.86
CA LEU A 578 28.91 18.51 19.51
C LEU A 578 27.75 18.17 20.46
N ARG A 579 28.05 17.57 21.63
CA ARG A 579 27.05 17.15 22.62
C ARG A 579 26.24 18.36 23.11
N ALA A 580 24.94 18.31 22.86
CA ALA A 580 23.97 19.30 23.32
C ALA A 580 23.15 18.83 24.54
N VAL A 581 23.15 17.52 24.83
CA VAL A 581 22.43 16.89 25.95
C VAL A 581 23.44 16.24 26.91
N PRO A 582 23.53 16.66 28.19
CA PRO A 582 24.37 16.00 29.19
C PRO A 582 23.87 14.58 29.51
N THR A 583 24.80 13.63 29.71
CA THR A 583 24.45 12.24 30.07
C THR A 583 23.70 12.17 31.40
N ASP A 584 24.12 12.95 32.40
CA ASP A 584 23.50 12.97 33.73
C ASP A 584 22.05 13.47 33.69
N GLU A 585 21.74 14.37 32.76
CA GLU A 585 20.37 14.89 32.60
C GLU A 585 19.45 13.84 31.97
N ALA A 586 19.91 13.20 30.88
CA ALA A 586 19.17 12.12 30.22
C ALA A 586 19.00 10.89 31.14
N LYS A 587 20.02 10.56 31.93
CA LYS A 587 19.95 9.54 32.98
C LYS A 587 18.94 9.92 34.07
N SER A 588 18.99 11.15 34.56
CA SER A 588 18.01 11.68 35.54
C SER A 588 16.59 11.73 34.97
N PHE A 589 16.41 11.92 33.65
CA PHE A 589 15.11 11.78 33.00
C PHE A 589 14.64 10.32 32.96
N ALA A 590 15.53 9.38 32.63
CA ALA A 590 15.22 7.95 32.59
C ALA A 590 14.82 7.42 33.97
N GLU A 591 15.62 7.72 35.01
CA GLU A 591 15.36 7.34 36.40
C GLU A 591 14.01 7.88 36.89
N ARG A 592 13.73 9.18 36.70
CA ARG A 592 12.42 9.80 37.05
C ARG A 592 11.21 9.19 36.35
N ASN A 593 11.41 8.56 35.18
CA ASN A 593 10.32 7.97 34.40
C ASN A 593 10.24 6.44 34.51
N GLY A 594 11.17 5.78 35.22
CA GLY A 594 11.27 4.32 35.28
C GLY A 594 11.66 3.69 33.94
N LEU A 595 12.71 4.22 33.29
CA LEU A 595 13.22 3.75 32.00
C LEU A 595 14.66 3.24 32.15
N SER A 596 15.02 2.16 31.44
CA SER A 596 16.42 1.79 31.22
C SER A 596 17.12 2.82 30.33
N PHE A 597 18.43 3.08 30.49
CA PHE A 597 19.16 4.10 29.72
C PHE A 597 20.51 3.60 29.19
N ILE A 598 20.83 3.96 27.93
CA ILE A 598 22.12 3.68 27.31
C ILE A 598 22.48 4.72 26.22
N GLU A 599 23.76 5.04 26.06
CA GLU A 599 24.26 5.82 24.92
C GLU A 599 24.88 4.92 23.86
N THR A 600 24.60 5.17 22.57
CA THR A 600 25.00 4.32 21.43
C THR A 600 25.57 5.12 20.28
N SER A 601 26.41 4.49 19.45
CA SER A 601 26.76 5.02 18.12
C SER A 601 26.40 4.01 17.04
N ALA A 602 25.47 4.38 16.15
CA ALA A 602 25.24 3.63 14.93
C ALA A 602 26.45 3.68 13.96
N LEU A 603 27.24 4.77 14.02
CA LEU A 603 28.44 4.98 13.18
C LEU A 603 29.54 4.00 13.59
N ASP A 604 29.96 4.04 14.85
CA ASP A 604 31.08 3.24 15.38
C ASP A 604 30.64 1.85 15.90
N SER A 605 29.35 1.51 15.78
CA SER A 605 28.67 0.32 16.34
C SER A 605 28.64 0.22 17.88
N THR A 606 29.26 1.17 18.59
CA THR A 606 29.36 1.23 20.05
C THR A 606 28.00 1.07 20.73
N ASN A 607 27.91 0.10 21.65
CA ASN A 607 26.75 -0.25 22.47
C ASN A 607 25.45 -0.62 21.72
N VAL A 608 25.46 -0.74 20.39
CA VAL A 608 24.23 -1.03 19.62
C VAL A 608 23.69 -2.42 19.94
N GLU A 609 24.54 -3.45 19.83
CA GLU A 609 24.18 -4.83 20.19
C GLU A 609 23.75 -4.92 21.67
N THR A 610 24.50 -4.27 22.57
CA THR A 610 24.22 -4.21 24.02
C THR A 610 22.85 -3.60 24.33
N ALA A 611 22.43 -2.54 23.63
CA ALA A 611 21.12 -1.91 23.84
C ALA A 611 19.97 -2.88 23.50
N PHE A 612 20.07 -3.59 22.37
CA PHE A 612 19.07 -4.58 21.97
C PHE A 612 19.08 -5.83 22.86
N GLN A 613 20.26 -6.34 23.25
CA GLN A 613 20.36 -7.47 24.17
C GLN A 613 19.81 -7.14 25.56
N ASN A 614 20.10 -5.96 26.10
CA ASN A 614 19.60 -5.52 27.41
C ASN A 614 18.07 -5.45 27.43
N ILE A 615 17.44 -4.78 26.46
CA ILE A 615 15.96 -4.67 26.45
C ILE A 615 15.28 -6.02 26.23
N LEU A 616 15.85 -6.90 25.37
CA LEU A 616 15.30 -8.24 25.15
C LEU A 616 15.44 -9.15 26.38
N THR A 617 16.54 -9.02 27.13
CA THR A 617 16.76 -9.71 28.41
C THR A 617 15.82 -9.19 29.51
N GLU A 618 15.56 -7.88 29.55
CA GLU A 618 14.62 -7.26 30.49
C GLU A 618 13.17 -7.73 30.22
N ILE A 619 12.75 -7.77 28.95
CA ILE A 619 11.47 -8.37 28.52
C ILE A 619 11.42 -9.85 28.89
N TYR A 620 12.48 -10.63 28.61
CA TYR A 620 12.55 -12.05 28.94
C TYR A 620 12.33 -12.31 30.44
N ARG A 621 12.99 -11.55 31.31
CA ARG A 621 12.82 -11.65 32.77
C ARG A 621 11.38 -11.35 33.20
N ILE A 622 10.74 -10.32 32.64
CA ILE A 622 9.36 -9.97 32.98
C ILE A 622 8.34 -11.00 32.45
N VAL A 623 8.58 -11.60 31.27
CA VAL A 623 7.70 -12.62 30.69
C VAL A 623 7.87 -13.97 31.41
N SER A 624 9.10 -14.41 31.67
CA SER A 624 9.38 -15.65 32.42
C SER A 624 8.89 -15.58 33.86
N GLN A 625 9.08 -14.46 34.58
CA GLN A 625 8.54 -14.28 35.93
C GLN A 625 7.01 -14.31 35.97
N LYS A 626 6.31 -13.95 34.88
CA LYS A 626 4.86 -14.12 34.77
C LYS A 626 4.47 -15.58 34.58
N GLN A 627 5.18 -16.32 33.72
CA GLN A 627 4.98 -17.77 33.54
C GLN A 627 5.27 -18.61 34.80
N ILE A 628 5.98 -18.07 35.79
CA ILE A 628 6.26 -18.72 37.09
C ILE A 628 5.18 -18.42 38.15
N ARG A 629 4.28 -17.45 37.91
CA ARG A 629 3.23 -17.05 38.88
C ARG A 629 1.88 -17.72 38.68
N ASP A 630 1.63 -18.32 37.52
CA ASP A 630 0.54 -19.27 37.35
C ASP A 630 1.04 -20.65 37.82
N PRO A 631 0.47 -21.25 38.88
CA PRO A 631 0.88 -22.59 39.33
C PRO A 631 0.51 -23.64 38.27
N PRO A 632 1.30 -24.71 38.11
CA PRO A 632 0.96 -25.81 37.21
C PRO A 632 -0.37 -26.48 37.65
N GLU A 633 -1.16 -26.96 36.68
CA GLU A 633 -2.44 -27.63 36.94
C GLU A 633 -2.24 -28.88 37.80
N GLY A 634 -2.59 -28.80 39.09
CA GLY A 634 -2.29 -29.92 40.00
C GLY A 634 -2.57 -29.73 41.49
N ASP A 635 -3.65 -29.05 41.90
CA ASP A 635 -4.37 -29.47 43.12
C ASP A 635 -5.78 -28.86 43.27
N VAL A 636 -6.64 -29.52 44.07
CA VAL A 636 -8.09 -29.21 44.15
C VAL A 636 -8.48 -28.55 45.47
N ILE A 637 -8.85 -27.27 45.43
CA ILE A 637 -9.59 -26.59 46.51
C ILE A 637 -10.78 -25.81 45.92
N ARG A 638 -11.99 -26.07 46.45
CA ARG A 638 -13.23 -25.37 46.07
C ARG A 638 -13.56 -24.25 47.06
N PRO A 639 -13.94 -23.04 46.63
CA PRO A 639 -14.70 -22.12 47.48
C PRO A 639 -16.14 -22.64 47.63
N SER A 640 -16.70 -22.52 48.84
CA SER A 640 -18.04 -22.98 49.18
C SER A 640 -19.13 -21.94 48.92
N ASN A 641 -20.39 -22.39 48.95
CA ASN A 641 -21.64 -21.59 49.01
C ASN A 641 -22.17 -20.97 47.70
N VAL A 642 -22.66 -21.82 46.78
CA VAL A 642 -23.89 -21.57 45.98
C VAL A 642 -24.67 -22.88 45.89
N GLU A 643 -26.00 -22.86 46.06
CA GLU A 643 -26.85 -24.06 45.99
C GLU A 643 -27.22 -24.44 44.53
N PRO A 644 -27.40 -25.75 44.23
CA PRO A 644 -27.70 -26.22 42.88
C PRO A 644 -29.21 -26.17 42.55
N ILE A 645 -29.53 -25.73 41.33
CA ILE A 645 -30.87 -25.88 40.74
C ILE A 645 -30.84 -27.06 39.75
N ASP A 646 -31.60 -28.13 40.04
CA ASP A 646 -31.71 -29.32 39.18
C ASP A 646 -32.72 -29.09 38.06
N VAL A 647 -32.31 -29.32 36.81
CA VAL A 647 -33.17 -29.26 35.61
C VAL A 647 -32.86 -30.46 34.73
N LYS A 648 -33.76 -31.45 34.75
CA LYS A 648 -33.57 -32.74 34.09
C LYS A 648 -33.74 -32.64 32.56
N PRO A 649 -32.99 -33.43 31.77
CA PRO A 649 -32.95 -33.29 30.31
C PRO A 649 -34.25 -33.75 29.64
N THR A 650 -34.71 -32.96 28.66
CA THR A 650 -35.90 -33.28 27.86
C THR A 650 -35.62 -34.45 26.91
N VAL A 651 -36.37 -35.55 27.07
CA VAL A 651 -36.35 -36.68 26.14
C VAL A 651 -37.15 -36.33 24.88
N THR A 652 -36.55 -36.52 23.71
CA THR A 652 -37.24 -36.34 22.41
C THR A 652 -38.14 -37.54 22.12
N SER A 653 -39.45 -37.40 22.33
CA SER A 653 -40.45 -38.39 21.95
C SER A 653 -40.94 -38.16 20.52
N GLU A 654 -40.83 -39.19 19.67
CA GLU A 654 -41.46 -39.20 18.35
C GLU A 654 -42.98 -39.34 18.50
N VAL A 655 -43.76 -38.44 17.89
CA VAL A 655 -45.22 -38.57 17.78
C VAL A 655 -45.64 -38.38 16.33
N ARG A 656 -45.92 -39.50 15.66
CA ARG A 656 -46.59 -39.50 14.34
C ARG A 656 -47.99 -38.88 14.49
N LYS A 657 -48.37 -37.99 13.57
CA LYS A 657 -49.77 -37.59 13.38
C LYS A 657 -50.33 -38.26 12.13
N GLN A 658 -51.51 -38.86 12.25
CA GLN A 658 -52.24 -39.46 11.13
C GLN A 658 -52.95 -38.40 10.28
N CYS A 659 -53.32 -38.80 9.07
CA CYS A 659 -54.26 -38.07 8.22
C CYS A 659 -55.66 -38.04 8.86
N CYS A 660 -56.43 -36.99 8.57
CA CYS A 660 -57.89 -37.06 8.63
C CYS A 660 -58.43 -37.61 7.30
N GLN A 661 -59.68 -38.08 7.35
CA GLN A 661 -60.49 -38.46 6.19
C GLN A 661 -61.03 -37.23 5.46
#